data_AF-A0A927B045-F1
#
_entry.id   AF-A0A927B045-F1
#
_cell.length_a   1.000
_cell.length_b   1.000
_cell.length_c   1.000
_cell.angle_alpha   90.00
_cell.angle_beta   90.00
_cell.angle_gamma   90.00
#
_symmetry.space_group_name_H-M   'P 1'
#
loop_
_entity.id
_entity.type
_entity.pdbx_description
1 polymer ?
#
loop_
_entity_poly.entity_id
_entity_poly.type
_entity_poly.pdbx_seq_one_letter_code
_entity_poly.pdbx_strand_id
1 'polypeptide(L)'
;MKINVTFHLLLASFALTAVGQVKTTKVQPVTYAGSRAPLRPNPYIELPLGAIKPQGWLKEMLIRQKNGATGKLDELYPLVMNNRNGWLGGDGDQWERGPYWIDGLLPLAYILDDQGLIAKTKPWVEWALNSQQPDGYFGPSKDYGPEPGIQRDNSRDWWPKMVMLKILKQYYSATGDQRVIKLMTNYFKYQLNELHKKPLDHWTFWARYRGGDNLMVVYWLYNLTGDKFLLDLGDLIHKQTFDYTNGFLSTDMLTKPGSIHCVNLAQGIKEPLIYYQHHPDQKYLNATKKGFADIRKYNGMAHGLYGGDEALHGNNPTQGSELCSAVEMMFSLESILEITGDVAYADQLEKVAFNALPTQVSDDFMTRQYFQQANQVMATRHTRNFDVNHHGTDLCFGLLSGYPCCTSNMHQGWPKFVQNLWYATADKGIAALAYSPSEAKMSLGNGLDVAVKEETGYPFEETIRFTISPSKTASFPFHLRMPAWCKKGTVKINGKVWKEEVGNQVVKITREWKSGDVVELELPMHIFKNNWYENSMSVERGPITYALKVGDKITPVKNDKDPIEYGATYNELHPTTPWNYALIQVPENKLDDQYKIEKVKPVSDFPWNPDNAPLQIKTKGRRIPSWGIYNEMTGPIPYSLTYQLETANELEDITLIPYGCTNLRISQFPVVRK
;
A
#
# COMPACT_ATOMS: atom_id res chain seq x y z
N MET A 1 43.59 -46.27 68.70
CA MET A 1 42.13 -46.48 68.66
C MET A 1 41.48 -45.16 68.31
N LYS A 2 41.10 -44.96 67.04
CA LYS A 2 40.53 -43.71 66.53
C LYS A 2 39.15 -44.01 65.93
N ILE A 3 38.19 -43.16 66.29
CA ILE A 3 36.77 -43.23 65.96
C ILE A 3 36.53 -42.54 64.62
N ASN A 4 35.71 -43.17 63.78
CA ASN A 4 35.28 -42.71 62.46
C ASN A 4 34.32 -41.51 62.56
N VAL A 5 34.57 -40.47 61.77
CA VAL A 5 33.55 -39.49 61.35
C VAL A 5 33.73 -39.23 59.86
N THR A 6 32.69 -39.56 59.09
CA THR A 6 32.61 -39.41 57.63
C THR A 6 32.25 -37.96 57.29
N PHE A 7 33.04 -37.30 56.45
CA PHE A 7 32.72 -36.01 55.83
C PHE A 7 32.70 -36.16 54.32
N HIS A 8 31.55 -35.86 53.69
CA HIS A 8 31.43 -35.77 52.23
C HIS A 8 31.88 -34.38 51.76
N LEU A 9 32.91 -34.36 50.91
CA LEU A 9 33.33 -33.20 50.12
C LEU A 9 32.38 -33.00 48.93
N LEU A 10 31.83 -31.80 48.78
CA LEU A 10 31.23 -31.29 47.56
C LEU A 10 32.18 -30.24 46.96
N LEU A 11 32.87 -30.59 45.87
CA LEU A 11 33.63 -29.66 45.04
C LEU A 11 32.63 -28.81 44.23
N ALA A 12 32.61 -27.50 44.48
CA ALA A 12 31.94 -26.53 43.63
C ALA A 12 32.92 -26.00 42.58
N SER A 13 32.70 -26.37 41.32
CA SER A 13 33.36 -25.81 40.14
C SER A 13 32.77 -24.44 39.80
N PHE A 14 33.58 -23.39 39.93
CA PHE A 14 33.24 -22.05 39.43
C PHE A 14 33.37 -22.00 37.91
N ALA A 15 32.23 -22.05 37.21
CA ALA A 15 32.15 -21.67 35.80
C ALA A 15 31.90 -20.15 35.72
N LEU A 16 32.91 -19.39 35.29
CA LEU A 16 32.73 -18.00 34.89
C LEU A 16 31.83 -17.94 33.65
N THR A 17 30.58 -17.54 33.82
CA THR A 17 29.73 -17.12 32.71
C THR A 17 30.02 -15.65 32.43
N ALA A 18 30.76 -15.40 31.35
CA ALA A 18 30.90 -14.06 30.80
C ALA A 18 29.55 -13.64 30.20
N VAL A 19 28.76 -12.91 30.97
CA VAL A 19 27.57 -12.21 30.46
C VAL A 19 28.08 -11.09 29.54
N GLY A 20 28.11 -11.36 28.24
CA GLY A 20 28.34 -10.34 27.23
C GLY A 20 27.22 -9.31 27.31
N GLN A 21 27.48 -8.17 27.94
CA GLN A 21 26.65 -6.99 27.77
C GLN A 21 26.65 -6.63 26.29
N VAL A 22 25.50 -6.82 25.64
CA VAL A 22 25.22 -6.20 24.34
C VAL A 22 25.36 -4.70 24.55
N LYS A 23 26.49 -4.14 24.13
CA LYS A 23 26.63 -2.69 23.99
C LYS A 23 25.59 -2.27 22.97
N THR A 24 24.51 -1.67 23.44
CA THR A 24 23.67 -0.82 22.62
C THR A 24 24.58 0.29 22.10
N THR A 25 25.06 0.13 20.86
CA THR A 25 25.69 1.21 20.13
C THR A 25 24.68 2.34 20.11
N LYS A 26 24.97 3.42 20.85
CA LYS A 26 24.27 4.70 20.70
C LYS A 26 24.37 5.06 19.22
N VAL A 27 23.28 4.84 18.49
CA VAL A 27 23.09 5.35 17.13
C VAL A 27 23.35 6.85 17.22
N GLN A 28 24.24 7.37 16.38
CA GLN A 28 24.50 8.81 16.32
C GLN A 28 23.18 9.57 16.14
N PRO A 29 23.04 10.82 16.64
CA PRO A 29 21.81 11.56 16.47
C PRO A 29 21.59 11.76 14.98
N VAL A 30 20.64 11.01 14.42
CA VAL A 30 20.28 11.08 13.02
C VAL A 30 19.56 12.41 12.83
N THR A 31 20.26 13.45 12.38
CA THR A 31 19.61 14.42 11.51
C THR A 31 19.19 13.64 10.28
N TYR A 32 17.88 13.44 10.10
CA TYR A 32 17.34 12.76 8.93
C TYR A 32 17.95 13.36 7.67
N ALA A 33 18.58 12.53 6.84
CA ALA A 33 19.27 13.00 5.66
C ALA A 33 18.24 13.55 4.67
N GLY A 34 18.00 14.86 4.73
CA GLY A 34 17.19 15.57 3.75
C GLY A 34 17.88 15.61 2.39
N SER A 35 17.23 16.24 1.40
CA SER A 35 17.79 16.34 0.05
C SER A 35 19.14 17.06 0.03
N ARG A 36 20.15 16.40 -0.52
CA ARG A 36 21.47 16.97 -0.77
C ARG A 36 21.45 17.76 -2.07
N ALA A 37 22.00 18.98 -2.08
CA ALA A 37 22.14 19.76 -3.29
C ALA A 37 23.01 19.01 -4.33
N PRO A 38 22.62 18.96 -5.62
CA PRO A 38 21.64 19.84 -6.27
C PRO A 38 20.20 19.32 -6.27
N LEU A 39 19.88 18.20 -5.61
CA LEU A 39 18.48 17.78 -5.48
C LEU A 39 17.71 18.85 -4.67
N ARG A 40 16.50 19.20 -5.13
CA ARG A 40 15.65 20.14 -4.40
C ARG A 40 15.28 19.57 -3.03
N PRO A 41 15.17 20.43 -2.00
CA PRO A 41 14.61 20.03 -0.71
C PRO A 41 13.18 19.50 -0.85
N ASN A 42 12.95 18.29 -0.33
CA ASN A 42 11.61 17.77 -0.12
C ASN A 42 11.01 18.38 1.16
N PRO A 43 9.70 18.68 1.19
CA PRO A 43 9.05 19.22 2.39
C PRO A 43 9.03 18.22 3.56
N TYR A 44 8.96 16.93 3.22
CA TYR A 44 8.85 15.83 4.17
C TYR A 44 10.00 14.84 3.95
N ILE A 45 10.37 14.14 5.02
CA ILE A 45 11.48 13.20 5.07
C ILE A 45 11.00 11.94 5.78
N GLU A 46 11.17 10.79 5.12
CA GLU A 46 10.83 9.47 5.66
C GLU A 46 11.56 9.23 7.01
N LEU A 47 10.83 8.69 7.99
CA LEU A 47 11.43 8.27 9.27
C LEU A 47 12.13 6.90 9.12
N PRO A 48 13.11 6.56 9.98
CA PRO A 48 13.74 5.24 9.96
C PRO A 48 12.71 4.11 10.11
N LEU A 49 12.93 3.01 9.40
CA LEU A 49 12.04 1.86 9.45
C LEU A 49 11.93 1.33 10.89
N GLY A 50 10.69 1.24 11.39
CA GLY A 50 10.39 0.85 12.77
C GLY A 50 10.26 2.01 13.76
N ALA A 51 10.50 3.27 13.33
CA ALA A 51 10.23 4.46 14.13
C ALA A 51 8.73 4.71 14.37
N ILE A 52 7.88 4.21 13.47
CA ILE A 52 6.42 4.26 13.56
C ILE A 52 5.92 2.87 13.93
N LYS A 53 5.16 2.80 15.03
CA LYS A 53 4.55 1.56 15.53
C LYS A 53 3.03 1.63 15.36
N PRO A 54 2.40 0.62 14.74
CA PRO A 54 0.95 0.59 14.61
C PRO A 54 0.29 0.35 15.97
N GLN A 55 -0.89 0.91 16.18
CA GLN A 55 -1.73 0.69 17.36
C GLN A 55 -3.15 0.29 16.92
N GLY A 56 -4.01 -0.06 17.88
CA GLY A 56 -5.43 -0.36 17.64
C GLY A 56 -5.65 -1.31 16.46
N TRP A 57 -6.60 -0.95 15.59
CA TRP A 57 -6.95 -1.80 14.46
C TRP A 57 -5.81 -2.02 13.46
N LEU A 58 -4.95 -1.02 13.26
CA LEU A 58 -3.84 -1.13 12.32
C LEU A 58 -2.80 -2.14 12.80
N LYS A 59 -2.59 -2.23 14.11
CA LYS A 59 -1.72 -3.24 14.70
C LYS A 59 -2.26 -4.65 14.47
N GLU A 60 -3.54 -4.86 14.73
CA GLU A 60 -4.20 -6.15 14.50
C GLU A 60 -4.16 -6.57 13.03
N MET A 61 -4.30 -5.62 12.09
CA MET A 61 -4.07 -5.88 10.65
C MET A 61 -2.67 -6.44 10.37
N LEU A 62 -1.63 -5.83 10.92
CA LEU A 62 -0.25 -6.30 10.75
C LEU A 62 0.00 -7.64 11.45
N ILE A 63 -0.62 -7.89 12.60
CA ILE A 63 -0.53 -9.18 13.30
C ILE A 63 -1.18 -10.30 12.50
N ARG A 64 -2.36 -10.06 11.92
CA ARG A 64 -3.00 -11.01 10.99
C ARG A 64 -2.14 -11.27 9.77
N GLN A 65 -1.60 -10.21 9.19
CA GLN A 65 -0.68 -10.32 8.07
C GLN A 65 0.55 -11.19 8.41
N LYS A 66 1.18 -10.95 9.56
CA LYS A 66 2.27 -11.78 10.11
C LYS A 66 1.84 -13.25 10.29
N ASN A 67 0.67 -13.49 10.84
CA ASN A 67 0.20 -14.85 11.16
C ASN A 67 -0.34 -15.60 9.93
N GLY A 68 -0.70 -14.87 8.87
CA GLY A 68 -1.19 -15.38 7.59
C GLY A 68 -0.07 -15.62 6.57
N ALA A 69 -0.38 -15.42 5.30
CA ALA A 69 0.52 -15.73 4.19
C ALA A 69 1.83 -14.95 4.23
N THR A 70 1.84 -13.69 4.69
CA THR A 70 3.07 -12.88 4.70
C THR A 70 4.16 -13.51 5.56
N GLY A 71 3.85 -13.99 6.76
CA GLY A 71 4.85 -14.61 7.63
C GLY A 71 5.17 -16.08 7.31
N LYS A 72 4.42 -16.70 6.39
CA LYS A 72 4.45 -18.15 6.15
C LYS A 72 4.59 -18.55 4.68
N LEU A 73 4.91 -17.63 3.77
CA LEU A 73 4.89 -17.94 2.33
C LEU A 73 5.94 -18.99 1.92
N ASP A 74 7.04 -19.12 2.67
CA ASP A 74 7.99 -20.22 2.58
C ASP A 74 7.39 -21.60 2.86
N GLU A 75 6.41 -21.66 3.75
CA GLU A 75 5.68 -22.89 4.10
C GLU A 75 4.51 -23.15 3.13
N LEU A 76 3.82 -22.09 2.72
CA LEU A 76 2.60 -22.16 1.92
C LEU A 76 2.88 -22.24 0.41
N TYR A 77 3.98 -21.66 -0.05
CA TYR A 77 4.40 -21.66 -1.46
C TYR A 77 5.87 -22.10 -1.63
N PRO A 78 6.23 -23.31 -1.15
CA PRO A 78 7.61 -23.77 -1.13
C PRO A 78 8.20 -23.95 -2.53
N LEU A 79 7.38 -24.07 -3.57
CA LEU A 79 7.87 -24.15 -4.95
C LEU A 79 8.72 -22.92 -5.34
N VAL A 80 8.33 -21.73 -4.86
CA VAL A 80 9.03 -20.46 -5.16
C VAL A 80 9.93 -20.02 -4.00
N MET A 81 9.50 -20.23 -2.76
CA MET A 81 10.08 -19.58 -1.57
C MET A 81 11.06 -20.47 -0.77
N ASN A 82 11.36 -21.68 -1.24
CA ASN A 82 12.32 -22.57 -0.59
C ASN A 82 13.78 -22.13 -0.78
N ASN A 83 14.71 -22.92 -0.22
CA ASN A 83 16.16 -22.72 -0.33
C ASN A 83 16.72 -22.83 -1.76
N ARG A 84 15.95 -23.31 -2.74
CA ARG A 84 16.35 -23.27 -4.15
C ARG A 84 16.15 -21.88 -4.76
N ASN A 85 15.47 -20.93 -4.12
CA ASN A 85 15.30 -19.60 -4.72
C ASN A 85 16.66 -18.97 -5.09
N GLY A 86 16.75 -18.37 -6.28
CA GLY A 86 17.97 -17.75 -6.80
C GLY A 86 18.51 -16.63 -5.91
N TRP A 87 17.62 -15.91 -5.21
CA TRP A 87 17.99 -14.87 -4.23
C TRP A 87 18.44 -15.44 -2.87
N LEU A 88 18.56 -16.77 -2.78
CA LEU A 88 19.23 -17.50 -1.71
C LEU A 88 20.43 -18.32 -2.26
N GLY A 89 20.78 -18.15 -3.55
CA GLY A 89 21.88 -18.85 -4.21
C GLY A 89 21.54 -20.24 -4.75
N GLY A 90 20.27 -20.62 -4.69
CA GLY A 90 19.78 -21.85 -5.28
C GLY A 90 19.55 -21.73 -6.77
N ASP A 91 19.04 -22.80 -7.37
CA ASP A 91 18.82 -22.91 -8.80
C ASP A 91 17.37 -22.64 -9.24
N GLY A 92 16.39 -22.59 -8.33
CA GLY A 92 14.95 -22.41 -8.53
C GLY A 92 14.53 -21.01 -9.00
N ASP A 93 13.40 -20.46 -8.54
CA ASP A 93 12.88 -19.15 -9.00
C ASP A 93 13.88 -18.01 -8.75
N GLN A 94 14.19 -17.19 -9.75
CA GLN A 94 15.25 -16.18 -9.68
C GLN A 94 14.82 -14.77 -10.07
N TRP A 95 13.57 -14.60 -10.48
CA TRP A 95 13.07 -13.32 -10.99
C TRP A 95 12.50 -12.48 -9.83
N GLU A 96 11.24 -12.06 -9.89
CA GLU A 96 10.70 -11.04 -8.97
C GLU A 96 9.98 -11.58 -7.71
N ARG A 97 9.48 -12.82 -7.71
CA ARG A 97 8.56 -13.29 -6.66
C ARG A 97 9.19 -13.36 -5.27
N GLY A 98 10.39 -13.94 -5.16
CA GLY A 98 11.15 -13.94 -3.90
C GLY A 98 11.40 -12.52 -3.37
N PRO A 99 12.00 -11.61 -4.17
CA PRO A 99 12.16 -10.21 -3.82
C PRO A 99 10.86 -9.51 -3.43
N TYR A 100 9.74 -9.71 -4.14
CA TYR A 100 8.46 -9.09 -3.77
C TYR A 100 8.00 -9.49 -2.38
N TRP A 101 8.11 -10.78 -2.04
CA TRP A 101 7.73 -11.23 -0.72
C TRP A 101 8.56 -10.54 0.37
N ILE A 102 9.87 -10.45 0.17
CA ILE A 102 10.77 -9.81 1.13
C ILE A 102 10.58 -8.29 1.20
N ASP A 103 10.18 -7.63 0.11
CA ASP A 103 9.88 -6.20 0.07
C ASP A 103 8.70 -5.80 0.99
N GLY A 104 7.81 -6.76 1.30
CA GLY A 104 6.75 -6.61 2.31
C GLY A 104 7.07 -7.25 3.66
N LEU A 105 7.74 -8.40 3.69
CA LEU A 105 8.06 -9.11 4.93
C LEU A 105 9.08 -8.35 5.79
N LEU A 106 10.11 -7.76 5.17
CA LEU A 106 11.13 -7.00 5.87
C LEU A 106 10.57 -5.80 6.63
N PRO A 107 9.82 -4.86 6.02
CA PRO A 107 9.24 -3.77 6.77
C PRO A 107 8.27 -4.25 7.86
N LEU A 108 7.45 -5.28 7.59
CA LEU A 108 6.58 -5.87 8.61
C LEU A 108 7.36 -6.34 9.85
N ALA A 109 8.49 -7.02 9.63
CA ALA A 109 9.33 -7.56 10.69
C ALA A 109 9.86 -6.47 11.63
N TYR A 110 10.42 -5.38 11.07
CA TYR A 110 10.98 -4.28 11.86
C TYR A 110 9.90 -3.36 12.44
N ILE A 111 8.77 -3.18 11.76
CA ILE A 111 7.64 -2.42 12.32
C ILE A 111 7.07 -3.13 13.56
N LEU A 112 6.93 -4.45 13.53
CA LEU A 112 6.44 -5.24 14.67
C LEU A 112 7.50 -5.60 15.72
N ASP A 113 8.77 -5.24 15.50
CA ASP A 113 9.93 -5.72 16.29
C ASP A 113 10.00 -7.26 16.42
N ASP A 114 9.53 -7.98 15.40
CA ASP A 114 9.39 -9.42 15.45
C ASP A 114 10.72 -10.13 15.10
N GLN A 115 11.36 -10.71 16.12
CA GLN A 115 12.65 -11.38 15.96
C GLN A 115 12.59 -12.61 15.05
N GLY A 116 11.44 -13.31 14.99
CA GLY A 116 11.26 -14.46 14.11
C GLY A 116 11.22 -14.06 12.64
N LEU A 117 10.45 -13.01 12.32
CA LEU A 117 10.39 -12.47 10.96
C LEU A 117 11.72 -11.80 10.57
N ILE A 118 12.39 -11.09 11.48
CA ILE A 118 13.73 -10.53 11.23
C ILE A 118 14.71 -11.67 10.87
N ALA A 119 14.71 -12.76 11.63
CA ALA A 119 15.54 -13.92 11.33
C ALA A 119 15.19 -14.55 9.98
N LYS A 120 13.90 -14.58 9.59
CA LYS A 120 13.44 -15.11 8.30
C LYS A 120 13.89 -14.27 7.10
N THR A 121 13.97 -12.95 7.25
CA THR A 121 14.41 -12.06 6.15
C THR A 121 15.93 -12.01 5.99
N LYS A 122 16.68 -12.26 7.06
CA LYS A 122 18.14 -12.13 7.10
C LYS A 122 18.89 -12.93 6.01
N PRO A 123 18.57 -14.22 5.73
CA PRO A 123 19.26 -14.97 4.68
C PRO A 123 19.19 -14.31 3.30
N TRP A 124 18.05 -13.70 2.95
CA TRP A 124 17.85 -13.02 1.67
C TRP A 124 18.73 -11.79 1.53
N VAL A 125 18.79 -10.97 2.58
CA VAL A 125 19.64 -9.77 2.65
C VAL A 125 21.12 -10.15 2.63
N GLU A 126 21.53 -11.10 3.47
CA GLU A 126 22.93 -11.53 3.53
C GLU A 126 23.39 -12.16 2.23
N TRP A 127 22.53 -12.95 1.56
CA TRP A 127 22.87 -13.50 0.26
C TRP A 127 23.03 -12.39 -0.78
N ALA A 128 22.09 -11.43 -0.86
CA ALA A 128 22.19 -10.31 -1.78
C ALA A 128 23.49 -9.52 -1.58
N LEU A 129 23.85 -9.20 -0.33
CA LEU A 129 25.08 -8.51 0.03
C LEU A 129 26.34 -9.28 -0.38
N ASN A 130 26.35 -10.60 -0.20
CA ASN A 130 27.50 -11.46 -0.50
C ASN A 130 27.58 -11.91 -1.97
N SER A 131 26.53 -11.67 -2.77
CA SER A 131 26.49 -12.02 -4.19
C SER A 131 27.27 -11.06 -5.10
N GLN A 132 27.81 -9.96 -4.56
CA GLN A 132 28.50 -8.94 -5.36
C GLN A 132 29.78 -9.49 -6.03
N GLN A 133 29.86 -9.31 -7.35
CA GLN A 133 31.00 -9.69 -8.19
C GLN A 133 32.03 -8.54 -8.31
N PRO A 134 33.27 -8.82 -8.77
CA PRO A 134 34.33 -7.81 -8.87
C PRO A 134 34.00 -6.60 -9.76
N ASP A 135 33.13 -6.77 -10.76
CA ASP A 135 32.68 -5.70 -11.66
C ASP A 135 31.58 -4.81 -11.05
N GLY A 136 31.04 -5.19 -9.89
CA GLY A 136 29.94 -4.50 -9.20
C GLY A 136 28.57 -5.14 -9.40
N TYR A 137 28.41 -6.12 -10.31
CA TYR A 137 27.16 -6.87 -10.46
C TYR A 137 26.76 -7.56 -9.15
N PHE A 138 25.46 -7.67 -8.85
CA PHE A 138 24.96 -8.48 -7.74
C PHE A 138 23.66 -9.20 -8.13
N GLY A 139 23.33 -10.26 -7.39
CA GLY A 139 22.15 -11.10 -7.60
C GLY A 139 22.41 -12.35 -8.46
N PRO A 140 21.34 -13.09 -8.80
CA PRO A 140 21.44 -14.29 -9.64
C PRO A 140 22.09 -13.97 -10.98
N SER A 141 22.91 -14.85 -11.55
CA SER A 141 23.65 -14.56 -12.80
C SER A 141 23.73 -15.72 -13.79
N LYS A 142 23.13 -16.85 -13.43
CA LYS A 142 23.14 -18.08 -14.22
C LYS A 142 21.70 -18.43 -14.53
N ASP A 143 21.41 -18.61 -15.81
CA ASP A 143 20.12 -19.13 -16.25
C ASP A 143 20.08 -20.66 -16.18
N TYR A 144 18.90 -21.19 -15.95
CA TYR A 144 18.62 -22.63 -15.88
C TYR A 144 17.51 -23.02 -16.87
N GLY A 145 17.38 -24.32 -17.13
CA GLY A 145 16.30 -24.82 -17.97
C GLY A 145 14.90 -24.58 -17.36
N PRO A 146 13.84 -24.62 -18.17
CA PRO A 146 12.48 -24.37 -17.69
C PRO A 146 12.04 -25.44 -16.67
N GLU A 147 11.33 -25.02 -15.65
CA GLU A 147 10.67 -25.89 -14.65
C GLU A 147 9.26 -25.32 -14.39
N PRO A 148 8.18 -26.14 -14.48
CA PRO A 148 6.82 -25.64 -14.32
C PRO A 148 6.61 -24.85 -13.02
N GLY A 149 5.99 -23.67 -13.14
CA GLY A 149 5.65 -22.81 -12.02
C GLY A 149 6.78 -21.90 -11.51
N ILE A 150 8.02 -22.04 -11.99
CA ILE A 150 9.17 -21.19 -11.58
C ILE A 150 9.90 -20.54 -12.76
N GLN A 151 10.40 -19.32 -12.55
CA GLN A 151 11.12 -18.52 -13.54
C GLN A 151 12.61 -18.54 -13.21
N ARG A 152 13.39 -19.24 -14.03
CA ARG A 152 14.80 -19.56 -13.76
C ARG A 152 15.76 -19.08 -14.84
N ASP A 153 15.25 -18.31 -15.80
CA ASP A 153 15.98 -17.63 -16.86
C ASP A 153 15.92 -16.11 -16.64
N ASN A 154 16.55 -15.34 -17.53
CA ASN A 154 16.67 -13.88 -17.41
C ASN A 154 17.22 -13.41 -16.05
N SER A 155 18.12 -14.20 -15.45
CA SER A 155 18.74 -13.90 -14.14
C SER A 155 19.45 -12.53 -14.12
N ARG A 156 19.90 -12.08 -15.30
CA ARG A 156 20.57 -10.79 -15.49
C ARG A 156 19.63 -9.59 -15.62
N ASP A 157 18.33 -9.79 -15.72
CA ASP A 157 17.33 -8.71 -15.84
C ASP A 157 17.51 -7.64 -14.74
N TRP A 158 17.37 -6.38 -15.14
CA TRP A 158 17.42 -5.22 -14.26
C TRP A 158 16.26 -5.20 -13.28
N TRP A 159 15.06 -5.65 -13.69
CA TRP A 159 13.85 -5.44 -12.92
C TRP A 159 13.88 -6.07 -11.51
N PRO A 160 14.17 -7.37 -11.33
CA PRO A 160 14.27 -7.98 -10.00
C PRO A 160 15.28 -7.30 -9.08
N LYS A 161 16.35 -6.73 -9.65
CA LYS A 161 17.36 -5.98 -8.89
C LYS A 161 16.81 -4.67 -8.37
N MET A 162 15.91 -3.99 -9.10
CA MET A 162 15.21 -2.81 -8.59
C MET A 162 14.41 -3.12 -7.33
N VAL A 163 13.75 -4.28 -7.27
CA VAL A 163 13.04 -4.74 -6.07
C VAL A 163 14.01 -5.04 -4.93
N MET A 164 15.11 -5.76 -5.20
CA MET A 164 16.12 -6.03 -4.18
C MET A 164 16.81 -4.76 -3.65
N LEU A 165 16.99 -3.75 -4.50
CA LEU A 165 17.49 -2.43 -4.07
C LEU A 165 16.51 -1.74 -3.11
N LYS A 166 15.19 -1.85 -3.34
CA LYS A 166 14.17 -1.36 -2.38
C LYS A 166 14.31 -2.06 -1.03
N ILE A 167 14.48 -3.39 -1.01
CA ILE A 167 14.70 -4.18 0.20
C ILE A 167 15.97 -3.71 0.94
N LEU A 168 17.07 -3.54 0.22
CA LEU A 168 18.35 -3.13 0.83
C LEU A 168 18.28 -1.69 1.38
N LYS A 169 17.57 -0.76 0.72
CA LYS A 169 17.26 0.58 1.28
C LYS A 169 16.52 0.45 2.61
N GLN A 170 15.47 -0.38 2.65
CA GLN A 170 14.68 -0.59 3.87
C GLN A 170 15.52 -1.24 4.99
N TYR A 171 16.35 -2.23 4.65
CA TYR A 171 17.27 -2.86 5.60
C TYR A 171 18.29 -1.86 6.16
N TYR A 172 18.86 -0.99 5.34
CA TYR A 172 19.73 0.09 5.82
C TYR A 172 18.97 1.04 6.75
N SER A 173 17.73 1.41 6.41
CA SER A 173 16.89 2.26 7.24
C SER A 173 16.68 1.69 8.65
N ALA A 174 16.51 0.36 8.77
CA ALA A 174 16.34 -0.32 10.05
C ALA A 174 17.64 -0.57 10.83
N THR A 175 18.78 -0.78 10.14
CA THR A 175 19.99 -1.34 10.77
C THR A 175 21.23 -0.44 10.71
N GLY A 176 21.27 0.51 9.78
CA GLY A 176 22.45 1.31 9.48
C GLY A 176 23.63 0.53 8.88
N ASP A 177 23.40 -0.69 8.34
CA ASP A 177 24.45 -1.55 7.82
C ASP A 177 25.16 -0.94 6.59
N GLN A 178 26.38 -0.45 6.81
CA GLN A 178 27.18 0.25 5.80
C GLN A 178 27.57 -0.65 4.61
N ARG A 179 27.44 -1.98 4.72
CA ARG A 179 27.62 -2.88 3.57
C ARG A 179 26.63 -2.59 2.44
N VAL A 180 25.42 -2.12 2.78
CA VAL A 180 24.42 -1.70 1.78
C VAL A 180 24.94 -0.55 0.92
N ILE A 181 25.48 0.49 1.55
CA ILE A 181 26.03 1.66 0.84
C ILE A 181 27.16 1.22 -0.09
N LYS A 182 28.08 0.39 0.42
CA LYS A 182 29.17 -0.17 -0.40
C LYS A 182 28.65 -0.97 -1.60
N LEU A 183 27.70 -1.88 -1.37
CA LEU A 183 27.13 -2.71 -2.45
C LEU A 183 26.47 -1.83 -3.51
N MET A 184 25.58 -0.91 -3.10
CA MET A 184 24.84 -0.06 -4.03
C MET A 184 25.75 0.90 -4.79
N THR A 185 26.77 1.50 -4.16
CA THR A 185 27.75 2.34 -4.85
C THR A 185 28.47 1.56 -5.96
N ASN A 186 28.90 0.33 -5.68
CA ASN A 186 29.56 -0.51 -6.67
C ASN A 186 28.60 -0.98 -7.77
N TYR A 187 27.37 -1.37 -7.42
CA TYR A 187 26.35 -1.76 -8.38
C TYR A 187 25.93 -0.62 -9.30
N PHE A 188 25.79 0.60 -8.79
CA PHE A 188 25.41 1.74 -9.62
C PHE A 188 26.55 2.20 -10.53
N LYS A 189 27.83 2.00 -10.15
CA LYS A 189 28.95 2.14 -11.10
C LYS A 189 28.88 1.10 -12.22
N TYR A 190 28.60 -0.16 -11.87
CA TYR A 190 28.36 -1.23 -12.85
C TYR A 190 27.21 -0.86 -13.79
N GLN A 191 26.06 -0.45 -13.24
CA GLN A 191 24.86 -0.10 -13.98
C GLN A 191 25.12 1.08 -14.94
N LEU A 192 25.76 2.15 -14.47
CA LEU A 192 26.12 3.29 -15.32
C LEU A 192 26.99 2.86 -16.52
N ASN A 193 27.96 1.98 -16.29
CA ASN A 193 28.84 1.48 -17.36
C ASN A 193 28.10 0.56 -18.36
N GLU A 194 27.11 -0.20 -17.91
CA GLU A 194 26.45 -1.23 -18.72
C GLU A 194 25.18 -0.73 -19.42
N LEU A 195 24.47 0.27 -18.89
CA LEU A 195 23.20 0.75 -19.47
C LEU A 195 23.34 1.29 -20.90
N HIS A 196 24.53 1.71 -21.33
CA HIS A 196 24.76 2.09 -22.73
C HIS A 196 24.78 0.89 -23.70
N LYS A 197 25.16 -0.30 -23.20
CA LYS A 197 25.24 -1.54 -23.99
C LYS A 197 23.99 -2.39 -23.83
N LYS A 198 23.42 -2.37 -22.63
CA LYS A 198 22.28 -3.18 -22.19
C LYS A 198 21.28 -2.22 -21.55
N PRO A 199 20.49 -1.49 -22.37
CA PRO A 199 19.51 -0.54 -21.85
C PRO A 199 18.49 -1.22 -20.93
N LEU A 200 17.67 -0.43 -20.22
CA LEU A 200 16.69 -0.95 -19.27
C LEU A 200 15.78 -2.02 -19.87
N ASP A 201 15.39 -1.91 -21.13
CA ASP A 201 14.55 -2.89 -21.83
C ASP A 201 15.32 -4.02 -22.55
N HIS A 202 16.63 -4.15 -22.31
CA HIS A 202 17.47 -5.15 -22.98
C HIS A 202 16.99 -6.59 -22.76
N TRP A 203 16.62 -6.94 -21.52
CA TRP A 203 16.12 -8.28 -21.17
C TRP A 203 14.60 -8.32 -21.15
N THR A 204 13.97 -7.37 -20.47
CA THR A 204 12.51 -7.28 -20.40
C THR A 204 12.07 -5.82 -20.41
N PHE A 205 10.89 -5.56 -20.95
CA PHE A 205 10.34 -4.20 -20.96
C PHE A 205 9.97 -3.69 -19.55
N TRP A 206 9.85 -4.58 -18.55
CA TRP A 206 9.43 -4.24 -17.19
C TRP A 206 10.33 -3.18 -16.55
N ALA A 207 11.65 -3.34 -16.68
CA ALA A 207 12.61 -2.38 -16.16
C ALA A 207 12.48 -0.99 -16.80
N ARG A 208 12.10 -0.90 -18.08
CA ARG A 208 11.82 0.39 -18.74
C ARG A 208 10.57 1.07 -18.16
N TYR A 209 9.50 0.33 -17.84
CA TYR A 209 8.28 0.95 -17.29
C TYR A 209 8.37 1.24 -15.80
N ARG A 210 9.27 0.56 -15.08
CA ARG A 210 9.43 0.63 -13.62
C ARG A 210 10.71 1.36 -13.20
N GLY A 211 11.41 2.01 -14.13
CA GLY A 211 12.69 2.69 -13.89
C GLY A 211 12.63 3.81 -12.82
N GLY A 212 11.45 4.37 -12.56
CA GLY A 212 11.23 5.30 -11.44
C GLY A 212 11.55 4.71 -10.06
N ASP A 213 11.31 3.41 -9.85
CA ASP A 213 11.71 2.72 -8.61
C ASP A 213 13.25 2.66 -8.48
N ASN A 214 13.95 2.44 -9.60
CA ASN A 214 15.42 2.45 -9.60
C ASN A 214 15.97 3.85 -9.35
N LEU A 215 15.42 4.86 -10.03
CA LEU A 215 15.84 6.25 -9.93
C LEU A 215 15.72 6.77 -8.49
N MET A 216 14.62 6.41 -7.82
CA MET A 216 14.38 6.76 -6.43
C MET A 216 15.48 6.23 -5.49
N VAL A 217 15.95 4.99 -5.69
CA VAL A 217 17.05 4.43 -4.87
C VAL A 217 18.40 5.10 -5.20
N VAL A 218 18.62 5.50 -6.46
CA VAL A 218 19.81 6.26 -6.86
C VAL A 218 19.86 7.62 -6.15
N TYR A 219 18.76 8.36 -6.12
CA TYR A 219 18.67 9.64 -5.40
C TYR A 219 18.76 9.48 -3.88
N TRP A 220 18.19 8.40 -3.34
CA TRP A 220 18.38 8.06 -1.93
C TRP A 220 19.86 7.86 -1.59
N LEU A 221 20.61 7.09 -2.40
CA LEU A 221 22.04 6.89 -2.17
C LEU A 221 22.82 8.20 -2.33
N TYR A 222 22.44 9.03 -3.31
CA TYR A 222 23.06 10.34 -3.52
C TYR A 222 22.90 11.26 -2.31
N ASN A 223 21.74 11.29 -1.66
CA ASN A 223 21.52 12.08 -0.45
C ASN A 223 22.50 11.67 0.67
N LEU A 224 22.83 10.38 0.77
CA LEU A 224 23.79 9.86 1.73
C LEU A 224 25.24 10.15 1.36
N THR A 225 25.68 9.86 0.12
CA THR A 225 27.10 9.89 -0.25
C THR A 225 27.55 11.20 -0.90
N GLY A 226 26.68 11.85 -1.68
CA GLY A 226 27.02 13.00 -2.53
C GLY A 226 27.85 12.66 -3.77
N ASP A 227 27.97 11.37 -4.13
CA ASP A 227 28.74 10.95 -5.29
C ASP A 227 28.09 11.41 -6.60
N LYS A 228 28.77 12.29 -7.35
CA LYS A 228 28.20 12.94 -8.54
C LYS A 228 27.78 11.98 -9.66
N PHE A 229 28.46 10.84 -9.81
CA PHE A 229 28.11 9.85 -10.85
C PHE A 229 26.69 9.29 -10.69
N LEU A 230 26.10 9.37 -9.49
CA LEU A 230 24.71 8.98 -9.24
C LEU A 230 23.72 9.91 -9.93
N LEU A 231 24.06 11.19 -10.09
CA LEU A 231 23.23 12.14 -10.84
C LEU A 231 23.29 11.81 -12.35
N ASP A 232 24.49 11.52 -12.87
CA ASP A 232 24.67 11.08 -14.26
C ASP A 232 23.90 9.78 -14.54
N LEU A 233 23.95 8.83 -13.60
CA LEU A 233 23.14 7.61 -13.67
C LEU A 233 21.63 7.91 -13.61
N GLY A 234 21.22 8.85 -12.75
CA GLY A 234 19.82 9.26 -12.65
C GLY A 234 19.28 9.80 -13.97
N ASP A 235 20.04 10.65 -14.66
CA ASP A 235 19.68 11.18 -15.98
C ASP A 235 19.61 10.07 -17.05
N LEU A 236 20.53 9.11 -17.01
CA LEU A 236 20.52 7.97 -17.92
C LEU A 236 19.31 7.04 -17.67
N ILE A 237 18.98 6.75 -16.41
CA ILE A 237 17.81 5.95 -16.05
C ILE A 237 16.53 6.65 -16.50
N HIS A 238 16.35 7.94 -16.19
CA HIS A 238 15.19 8.70 -16.66
C HIS A 238 15.04 8.63 -18.18
N LYS A 239 16.14 8.87 -18.92
CA LYS A 239 16.16 8.81 -20.39
C LYS A 239 15.74 7.44 -20.95
N GLN A 240 16.07 6.35 -20.27
CA GLN A 240 15.73 5.00 -20.70
C GLN A 240 14.38 4.50 -20.14
N THR A 241 13.81 5.21 -19.17
CA THR A 241 12.51 4.90 -18.60
C THR A 241 11.41 5.29 -19.60
N PHE A 242 10.26 4.63 -19.54
CA PHE A 242 9.10 5.05 -20.32
C PHE A 242 8.77 6.52 -20.00
N ASP A 243 8.59 7.34 -21.04
CA ASP A 243 8.35 8.78 -20.88
C ASP A 243 6.91 9.04 -20.41
N TYR A 244 6.69 8.86 -19.11
CA TYR A 244 5.42 9.15 -18.45
C TYR A 244 5.05 10.62 -18.55
N THR A 245 6.03 11.53 -18.63
CA THR A 245 5.78 12.97 -18.76
C THR A 245 5.06 13.27 -20.06
N ASN A 246 5.60 12.80 -21.19
CA ASN A 246 4.95 12.92 -22.49
C ASN A 246 3.68 12.07 -22.58
N GLY A 247 3.70 10.85 -22.03
CA GLY A 247 2.56 9.94 -22.00
C GLY A 247 1.33 10.54 -21.30
N PHE A 248 1.52 11.37 -20.27
CA PHE A 248 0.41 12.06 -19.62
C PHE A 248 0.05 13.38 -20.29
N LEU A 249 1.03 14.18 -20.76
CA LEU A 249 0.76 15.53 -21.26
C LEU A 249 0.27 15.57 -22.71
N SER A 250 0.76 14.67 -23.56
CA SER A 250 0.73 14.86 -25.01
C SER A 250 0.14 13.68 -25.79
N THR A 251 -0.29 12.61 -25.12
CA THR A 251 -0.86 11.43 -25.78
C THR A 251 -2.23 11.06 -25.23
N ASP A 252 -2.86 10.07 -25.84
CA ASP A 252 -4.15 9.49 -25.47
C ASP A 252 -4.00 8.27 -24.54
N MET A 253 -2.81 8.04 -23.95
CA MET A 253 -2.47 6.84 -23.18
C MET A 253 -3.55 6.49 -22.14
N LEU A 254 -3.97 7.44 -21.31
CA LEU A 254 -4.96 7.16 -20.26
C LEU A 254 -6.42 7.15 -20.76
N THR A 255 -6.66 7.42 -22.03
CA THR A 255 -8.01 7.41 -22.62
C THR A 255 -8.28 6.17 -23.46
N LYS A 256 -7.22 5.46 -23.88
CA LYS A 256 -7.29 4.29 -24.74
C LYS A 256 -7.22 3.01 -23.90
N PRO A 257 -8.24 2.14 -23.94
CA PRO A 257 -8.16 0.81 -23.32
C PRO A 257 -7.00 -0.02 -23.87
N GLY A 258 -6.37 -0.82 -23.02
CA GLY A 258 -5.23 -1.66 -23.37
C GLY A 258 -3.90 -0.92 -23.59
N SER A 259 -3.83 0.38 -23.25
CA SER A 259 -2.65 1.21 -23.57
C SER A 259 -1.42 0.92 -22.73
N ILE A 260 -1.61 0.46 -21.49
CA ILE A 260 -0.55 0.20 -20.52
C ILE A 260 -0.99 -0.87 -19.54
N HIS A 261 -0.04 -1.68 -19.09
CA HIS A 261 -0.24 -2.61 -17.99
C HIS A 261 -0.57 -1.85 -16.69
N CYS A 262 -1.63 -2.24 -15.98
CA CYS A 262 -2.19 -1.52 -14.84
C CYS A 262 -1.17 -1.35 -13.68
N VAL A 263 -0.37 -2.37 -13.37
CA VAL A 263 0.72 -2.27 -12.37
C VAL A 263 1.87 -1.39 -12.84
N ASN A 264 2.22 -1.39 -14.14
CA ASN A 264 3.24 -0.49 -14.66
C ASN A 264 2.79 0.97 -14.53
N LEU A 265 1.50 1.26 -14.76
CA LEU A 265 0.94 2.58 -14.46
C LEU A 265 1.05 2.91 -12.97
N ALA A 266 0.68 1.98 -12.08
CA ALA A 266 0.75 2.17 -10.63
C ALA A 266 2.18 2.49 -10.15
N GLN A 267 3.18 1.78 -10.67
CA GLN A 267 4.59 2.00 -10.33
C GLN A 267 5.20 3.21 -11.03
N GLY A 268 4.83 3.45 -12.28
CA GLY A 268 5.45 4.46 -13.13
C GLY A 268 4.89 5.87 -12.94
N ILE A 269 3.68 6.03 -12.40
CA ILE A 269 3.04 7.35 -12.24
C ILE A 269 3.84 8.34 -11.39
N LYS A 270 4.67 7.85 -10.46
CA LYS A 270 5.57 8.68 -9.63
C LYS A 270 6.82 9.15 -10.37
N GLU A 271 7.20 8.50 -11.46
CA GLU A 271 8.48 8.72 -12.14
C GLU A 271 8.75 10.20 -12.46
N PRO A 272 7.79 10.97 -13.03
CA PRO A 272 8.00 12.39 -13.27
C PRO A 272 8.41 13.16 -12.01
N LEU A 273 7.80 12.82 -10.85
CA LEU A 273 8.06 13.49 -9.58
C LEU A 273 9.32 12.98 -8.88
N ILE A 274 9.71 11.73 -9.12
CA ILE A 274 11.04 11.27 -8.70
C ILE A 274 12.10 12.12 -9.41
N TYR A 275 12.03 12.24 -10.74
CA TYR A 275 13.01 12.99 -11.55
C TYR A 275 12.99 14.50 -11.29
N TYR A 276 11.81 15.06 -10.99
CA TYR A 276 11.61 16.46 -10.56
C TYR A 276 12.53 16.87 -9.40
N GLN A 277 13.01 15.93 -8.59
CA GLN A 277 13.96 16.24 -7.51
C GLN A 277 15.29 16.79 -8.03
N HIS A 278 15.81 16.32 -9.17
CA HIS A 278 17.03 16.86 -9.78
C HIS A 278 16.73 17.96 -10.80
N HIS A 279 15.62 17.82 -11.53
CA HIS A 279 15.20 18.75 -12.60
C HIS A 279 13.83 19.34 -12.27
N PRO A 280 13.75 20.43 -11.47
CA PRO A 280 12.51 20.93 -10.92
C PRO A 280 11.64 21.72 -11.92
N ASP A 281 11.47 21.18 -13.13
CA ASP A 281 10.63 21.78 -14.17
C ASP A 281 9.14 21.56 -13.87
N GLN A 282 8.33 22.60 -14.07
CA GLN A 282 6.89 22.58 -13.83
C GLN A 282 6.14 21.49 -14.63
N LYS A 283 6.69 21.05 -15.77
CA LYS A 283 6.09 20.00 -16.63
C LYS A 283 5.89 18.68 -15.87
N TYR A 284 6.79 18.33 -14.95
CA TYR A 284 6.71 17.07 -14.19
C TYR A 284 5.54 17.08 -13.20
N LEU A 285 5.35 18.20 -12.50
CA LEU A 285 4.18 18.43 -11.65
C LEU A 285 2.88 18.41 -12.46
N ASN A 286 2.86 19.07 -13.61
CA ASN A 286 1.69 19.11 -14.49
C ASN A 286 1.35 17.73 -15.05
N ALA A 287 2.35 16.94 -15.44
CA ALA A 287 2.18 15.60 -15.99
C ALA A 287 1.51 14.68 -14.98
N THR A 288 2.04 14.60 -13.75
CA THR A 288 1.45 13.73 -12.71
C THR A 288 0.04 14.18 -12.33
N LYS A 289 -0.19 15.50 -12.17
CA LYS A 289 -1.55 16.03 -11.91
C LYS A 289 -2.54 15.67 -13.01
N LYS A 290 -2.14 15.84 -14.28
CA LYS A 290 -2.97 15.43 -15.43
C LYS A 290 -3.18 13.91 -15.46
N GLY A 291 -2.14 13.13 -15.16
CA GLY A 291 -2.22 11.67 -15.08
C GLY A 291 -3.30 11.19 -14.10
N PHE A 292 -3.29 11.68 -12.86
CA PHE A 292 -4.33 11.35 -11.88
C PHE A 292 -5.73 11.86 -12.28
N ALA A 293 -5.82 13.06 -12.87
CA ALA A 293 -7.09 13.59 -13.35
C ALA A 293 -7.69 12.74 -14.48
N ASP A 294 -6.86 12.30 -15.43
CA ASP A 294 -7.28 11.44 -16.54
C ASP A 294 -7.61 10.02 -16.05
N ILE A 295 -6.84 9.45 -15.12
CA ILE A 295 -7.20 8.19 -14.45
C ILE A 295 -8.61 8.34 -13.86
N ARG A 296 -8.85 9.36 -13.03
CA ARG A 296 -10.15 9.58 -12.40
C ARG A 296 -11.28 9.69 -13.42
N LYS A 297 -11.05 10.38 -14.53
CA LYS A 297 -12.07 10.63 -15.55
C LYS A 297 -12.40 9.41 -16.41
N TYR A 298 -11.37 8.69 -16.88
CA TYR A 298 -11.55 7.68 -17.93
C TYR A 298 -11.48 6.24 -17.40
N ASN A 299 -10.79 6.00 -16.29
CA ASN A 299 -10.56 4.65 -15.77
C ASN A 299 -10.96 4.47 -14.31
N GLY A 300 -11.19 5.57 -13.58
CA GLY A 300 -11.37 5.58 -12.14
C GLY A 300 -12.65 4.87 -11.69
N MET A 301 -12.56 4.24 -10.52
CA MET A 301 -13.65 3.55 -9.86
C MET A 301 -13.84 4.09 -8.44
N ALA A 302 -15.03 3.87 -7.86
CA ALA A 302 -15.41 4.42 -6.56
C ALA A 302 -14.50 4.00 -5.38
N HIS A 303 -13.75 2.91 -5.50
CA HIS A 303 -12.78 2.47 -4.49
C HIS A 303 -11.41 3.18 -4.56
N GLY A 304 -11.25 4.15 -5.46
CA GLY A 304 -10.02 4.94 -5.57
C GLY A 304 -8.92 4.31 -6.42
N LEU A 305 -9.16 3.19 -7.10
CA LEU A 305 -8.28 2.73 -8.18
C LEU A 305 -8.98 2.88 -9.53
N TYR A 306 -8.53 2.12 -10.50
CA TYR A 306 -8.98 2.17 -11.88
C TYR A 306 -9.19 0.75 -12.41
N GLY A 307 -10.00 0.63 -13.47
CA GLY A 307 -10.14 -0.64 -14.17
C GLY A 307 -8.85 -1.04 -14.85
N GLY A 308 -8.33 -2.20 -14.46
CA GLY A 308 -7.14 -2.81 -15.01
C GLY A 308 -7.11 -4.30 -14.66
N ASP A 309 -7.31 -5.13 -15.68
CA ASP A 309 -7.30 -6.59 -15.60
C ASP A 309 -6.09 -7.16 -16.36
N GLU A 310 -4.90 -6.76 -15.88
CA GLU A 310 -3.57 -6.72 -16.52
C GLU A 310 -3.34 -5.45 -17.33
N ALA A 311 -4.13 -5.15 -18.35
CA ALA A 311 -4.10 -3.89 -19.08
C ALA A 311 -5.17 -2.90 -18.58
N LEU A 312 -4.90 -1.61 -18.74
CA LEU A 312 -5.85 -0.54 -18.39
C LEU A 312 -7.17 -0.72 -19.17
N HIS A 313 -8.30 -0.84 -18.48
CA HIS A 313 -9.56 -1.29 -19.09
C HIS A 313 -10.78 -0.41 -18.73
N GLY A 314 -10.59 0.90 -18.61
CA GLY A 314 -11.70 1.85 -18.45
C GLY A 314 -12.36 1.83 -17.07
N ASN A 315 -13.51 2.50 -16.95
CA ASN A 315 -14.19 2.78 -15.67
C ASN A 315 -15.51 2.02 -15.48
N ASN A 316 -15.83 1.06 -16.35
CA ASN A 316 -17.00 0.21 -16.17
C ASN A 316 -16.84 -0.62 -14.87
N PRO A 317 -17.79 -0.56 -13.91
CA PRO A 317 -17.64 -1.20 -12.60
C PRO A 317 -17.59 -2.74 -12.63
N THR A 318 -17.79 -3.36 -13.80
CA THR A 318 -17.58 -4.79 -14.03
C THR A 318 -16.18 -5.13 -14.51
N GLN A 319 -15.27 -4.18 -14.67
CA GLN A 319 -13.89 -4.47 -15.03
C GLN A 319 -13.05 -4.80 -13.80
N GLY A 320 -12.00 -5.59 -14.02
CA GLY A 320 -11.11 -5.99 -12.92
C GLY A 320 -10.28 -4.82 -12.40
N SER A 321 -9.83 -4.93 -11.16
CA SER A 321 -8.81 -4.07 -10.55
C SER A 321 -7.84 -4.97 -9.80
N GLU A 322 -6.59 -5.06 -10.26
CA GLU A 322 -5.57 -5.94 -9.71
C GLU A 322 -5.07 -5.54 -8.31
N LEU A 323 -4.81 -6.52 -7.45
CA LEU A 323 -4.24 -6.32 -6.11
C LEU A 323 -2.82 -5.72 -6.14
N CYS A 324 -1.95 -6.09 -7.11
CA CYS A 324 -0.63 -5.44 -7.24
C CYS A 324 -0.79 -3.95 -7.55
N SER A 325 -1.75 -3.59 -8.41
CA SER A 325 -2.02 -2.18 -8.72
C SER A 325 -2.41 -1.39 -7.48
N ALA A 326 -3.12 -2.00 -6.52
CA ALA A 326 -3.45 -1.36 -5.25
C ALA A 326 -2.20 -1.04 -4.43
N VAL A 327 -1.35 -2.04 -4.16
CA VAL A 327 -0.18 -1.85 -3.28
C VAL A 327 0.92 -1.01 -3.92
N GLU A 328 1.10 -1.09 -5.24
CA GLU A 328 2.07 -0.26 -5.96
C GLU A 328 1.59 1.19 -6.13
N MET A 329 0.28 1.42 -6.31
CA MET A 329 -0.28 2.77 -6.35
C MET A 329 -0.14 3.44 -4.99
N MET A 330 -0.40 2.71 -3.89
CA MET A 330 -0.14 3.22 -2.54
C MET A 330 1.33 3.63 -2.38
N PHE A 331 2.27 2.76 -2.76
CA PHE A 331 3.69 3.08 -2.69
C PHE A 331 4.10 4.29 -3.54
N SER A 332 3.47 4.47 -4.71
CA SER A 332 3.67 5.65 -5.54
C SER A 332 3.13 6.92 -4.90
N LEU A 333 1.93 6.88 -4.32
CA LEU A 333 1.32 8.02 -3.63
C LEU A 333 2.12 8.43 -2.39
N GLU A 334 2.62 7.47 -1.62
CA GLU A 334 3.53 7.68 -0.49
C GLU A 334 4.81 8.41 -0.91
N SER A 335 5.46 7.94 -1.99
CA SER A 335 6.68 8.55 -2.53
C SER A 335 6.43 9.98 -3.05
N ILE A 336 5.30 10.19 -3.72
CA ILE A 336 4.90 11.50 -4.27
C ILE A 336 4.58 12.49 -3.13
N LEU A 337 3.94 12.01 -2.07
CA LEU A 337 3.56 12.82 -0.92
C LEU A 337 4.79 13.39 -0.22
N GLU A 338 5.85 12.57 -0.04
CA GLU A 338 7.13 13.03 0.51
C GLU A 338 7.71 14.20 -0.31
N ILE A 339 7.69 14.06 -1.64
CA ILE A 339 8.33 14.99 -2.59
C ILE A 339 7.55 16.30 -2.72
N THR A 340 6.22 16.24 -2.73
CA THR A 340 5.36 17.38 -3.09
C THR A 340 4.70 18.03 -1.89
N GLY A 341 4.35 17.24 -0.88
CA GLY A 341 3.47 17.65 0.21
C GLY A 341 2.05 18.02 -0.21
N ASP A 342 1.64 17.66 -1.44
CA ASP A 342 0.31 17.96 -1.96
C ASP A 342 -0.70 16.96 -1.38
N VAL A 343 -1.66 17.48 -0.60
CA VAL A 343 -2.59 16.67 0.20
C VAL A 343 -3.55 15.84 -0.65
N ALA A 344 -3.73 16.17 -1.93
CA ALA A 344 -4.55 15.39 -2.84
C ALA A 344 -4.02 13.96 -3.01
N TYR A 345 -2.70 13.75 -2.91
CA TYR A 345 -2.10 12.41 -2.98
C TYR A 345 -2.33 11.61 -1.69
N ALA A 346 -2.35 12.28 -0.53
CA ALA A 346 -2.72 11.63 0.73
C ALA A 346 -4.21 11.24 0.74
N ASP A 347 -5.10 12.08 0.19
CA ASP A 347 -6.52 11.76 0.05
C ASP A 347 -6.72 10.54 -0.87
N GLN A 348 -5.99 10.47 -1.98
CA GLN A 348 -6.00 9.31 -2.87
C GLN A 348 -5.42 8.05 -2.18
N LEU A 349 -4.34 8.20 -1.40
CA LEU A 349 -3.73 7.10 -0.64
C LEU A 349 -4.74 6.48 0.33
N GLU A 350 -5.40 7.32 1.13
CA GLU A 350 -6.45 6.87 2.05
C GLU A 350 -7.64 6.24 1.31
N LYS A 351 -7.98 6.76 0.12
CA LYS A 351 -9.02 6.17 -0.72
C LYS A 351 -8.68 4.73 -1.11
N VAL A 352 -7.45 4.46 -1.56
CA VAL A 352 -7.04 3.10 -1.93
C VAL A 352 -6.94 2.21 -0.67
N ALA A 353 -6.27 2.70 0.38
CA ALA A 353 -5.98 1.93 1.58
C ALA A 353 -7.24 1.48 2.34
N PHE A 354 -8.26 2.33 2.45
CA PHE A 354 -9.46 2.04 3.24
C PHE A 354 -10.63 1.48 2.42
N ASN A 355 -10.47 1.34 1.11
CA ASN A 355 -11.49 0.78 0.23
C ASN A 355 -10.94 -0.43 -0.53
N ALA A 356 -10.10 -0.21 -1.54
CA ALA A 356 -9.66 -1.28 -2.44
C ALA A 356 -8.88 -2.39 -1.71
N LEU A 357 -7.86 -2.03 -0.93
CA LEU A 357 -6.91 -2.98 -0.33
C LEU A 357 -7.55 -4.07 0.56
N PRO A 358 -8.34 -3.73 1.61
CA PRO A 358 -8.84 -4.72 2.57
C PRO A 358 -9.77 -5.76 1.94
N THR A 359 -10.42 -5.44 0.82
CA THR A 359 -11.41 -6.32 0.19
C THR A 359 -10.83 -7.45 -0.65
N GLN A 360 -9.52 -7.45 -0.89
CA GLN A 360 -8.87 -8.41 -1.78
C GLN A 360 -8.15 -9.54 -1.04
N VAL A 361 -8.14 -9.51 0.29
CA VAL A 361 -7.49 -10.51 1.15
C VAL A 361 -8.49 -11.05 2.16
N SER A 362 -8.37 -12.32 2.55
CA SER A 362 -9.18 -12.88 3.63
C SER A 362 -8.79 -12.31 4.99
N ASP A 363 -9.71 -12.35 5.96
CA ASP A 363 -9.52 -11.84 7.32
C ASP A 363 -8.28 -12.39 8.04
N ASP A 364 -7.86 -13.61 7.70
CA ASP A 364 -6.68 -14.29 8.24
C ASP A 364 -5.42 -14.12 7.38
N PHE A 365 -5.50 -13.34 6.29
CA PHE A 365 -4.43 -13.12 5.31
C PHE A 365 -3.92 -14.41 4.63
N MET A 366 -4.68 -15.50 4.63
CA MET A 366 -4.26 -16.78 4.02
C MET A 366 -4.61 -16.89 2.53
N THR A 367 -5.67 -16.22 2.10
CA THR A 367 -6.16 -16.27 0.72
C THR A 367 -6.41 -14.88 0.18
N ARG A 368 -6.40 -14.73 -1.14
CA ARG A 368 -6.60 -13.46 -1.83
C ARG A 368 -7.35 -13.68 -3.14
N GLN A 369 -7.97 -12.64 -3.66
CA GLN A 369 -8.45 -12.57 -5.05
C GLN A 369 -7.46 -11.75 -5.89
N TYR A 370 -7.32 -12.07 -7.17
CA TYR A 370 -6.39 -11.38 -8.07
C TYR A 370 -6.92 -10.03 -8.52
N PHE A 371 -8.09 -10.07 -9.15
CA PHE A 371 -8.87 -8.89 -9.44
C PHE A 371 -9.95 -8.72 -8.37
N GLN A 372 -10.43 -7.49 -8.24
CA GLN A 372 -11.74 -7.19 -7.66
C GLN A 372 -12.56 -6.39 -8.67
N GLN A 373 -13.86 -6.22 -8.41
CA GLN A 373 -14.72 -5.34 -9.19
C GLN A 373 -15.44 -4.35 -8.27
N ALA A 374 -15.62 -3.10 -8.72
CA ALA A 374 -16.38 -2.09 -7.98
C ALA A 374 -17.83 -2.54 -7.74
N ASN A 375 -18.42 -3.26 -8.70
CA ASN A 375 -19.67 -4.00 -8.53
C ASN A 375 -19.38 -5.51 -8.67
N GLN A 376 -19.15 -6.18 -7.53
CA GLN A 376 -18.80 -7.59 -7.43
C GLN A 376 -19.92 -8.36 -6.74
N VAL A 377 -20.76 -9.03 -7.54
CA VAL A 377 -21.91 -9.80 -7.02
C VAL A 377 -21.64 -11.30 -6.90
N MET A 378 -20.58 -11.80 -7.53
CA MET A 378 -20.05 -13.15 -7.33
C MET A 378 -18.52 -13.12 -7.44
N ALA A 379 -17.85 -13.96 -6.65
CA ALA A 379 -16.43 -14.27 -6.77
C ALA A 379 -16.29 -15.77 -6.96
N THR A 380 -16.16 -16.21 -8.21
CA THR A 380 -16.37 -17.60 -8.65
C THR A 380 -15.36 -17.96 -9.73
N ARG A 381 -15.11 -19.26 -9.93
CA ARG A 381 -14.23 -19.72 -11.00
C ARG A 381 -14.95 -19.67 -12.35
N HIS A 382 -15.04 -18.47 -12.92
CA HIS A 382 -15.74 -18.21 -14.18
C HIS A 382 -14.97 -17.24 -15.07
N THR A 383 -15.08 -17.40 -16.39
CA THR A 383 -14.47 -16.47 -17.33
C THR A 383 -15.27 -15.17 -17.38
N ARG A 384 -14.64 -14.07 -16.98
CA ARG A 384 -15.22 -12.72 -17.02
C ARG A 384 -14.76 -11.97 -18.27
N ASN A 385 -15.33 -10.79 -18.51
CA ASN A 385 -14.95 -9.93 -19.64
C ASN A 385 -13.66 -9.13 -19.36
N PHE A 386 -12.64 -9.84 -18.86
CA PHE A 386 -11.31 -9.31 -18.56
C PHE A 386 -10.39 -9.47 -19.78
N ASP A 387 -9.35 -8.65 -19.90
CA ASP A 387 -8.39 -8.81 -20.99
C ASP A 387 -7.58 -10.11 -20.84
N VAL A 388 -7.18 -10.45 -19.62
CA VAL A 388 -6.52 -11.71 -19.28
C VAL A 388 -7.44 -12.62 -18.45
N ASN A 389 -7.34 -13.93 -18.72
CA ASN A 389 -8.05 -14.97 -18.00
C ASN A 389 -7.08 -16.03 -17.45
N HIS A 390 -7.16 -16.29 -16.15
CA HIS A 390 -6.38 -17.33 -15.48
C HIS A 390 -7.25 -18.55 -15.15
N HIS A 391 -7.80 -19.16 -16.20
CA HIS A 391 -8.76 -20.28 -16.13
C HIS A 391 -9.98 -19.98 -15.25
N GLY A 392 -10.40 -18.71 -15.26
CA GLY A 392 -11.51 -18.17 -14.47
C GLY A 392 -11.23 -18.00 -12.98
N THR A 393 -10.02 -18.26 -12.49
CA THR A 393 -9.71 -18.21 -11.04
C THR A 393 -9.53 -16.77 -10.50
N ASP A 394 -9.57 -15.77 -11.37
CA ASP A 394 -9.14 -14.39 -11.11
C ASP A 394 -9.84 -13.69 -9.92
N LEU A 395 -11.09 -14.06 -9.62
CA LEU A 395 -11.84 -13.50 -8.49
C LEU A 395 -11.98 -14.46 -7.31
N CYS A 396 -11.57 -15.72 -7.45
CA CYS A 396 -11.65 -16.67 -6.35
C CYS A 396 -10.70 -16.26 -5.23
N PHE A 397 -11.10 -16.53 -3.98
CA PHE A 397 -10.20 -16.35 -2.84
C PHE A 397 -9.37 -17.62 -2.64
N GLY A 398 -8.13 -17.61 -3.11
CA GLY A 398 -7.18 -18.70 -2.93
C GLY A 398 -5.76 -18.18 -2.74
N LEU A 399 -4.83 -19.07 -2.38
CA LEU A 399 -3.43 -18.67 -2.22
C LEU A 399 -2.80 -18.29 -3.57
N LEU A 400 -3.09 -19.06 -4.62
CA LEU A 400 -2.52 -18.93 -5.96
C LEU A 400 -3.57 -18.63 -7.04
N SER A 401 -4.80 -18.23 -6.67
CA SER A 401 -5.84 -17.85 -7.63
C SER A 401 -5.41 -16.65 -8.48
N GLY A 402 -5.63 -16.69 -9.81
CA GLY A 402 -5.05 -15.74 -10.77
C GLY A 402 -3.54 -15.94 -10.98
N TYR A 403 -2.84 -14.94 -11.52
CA TYR A 403 -1.38 -15.00 -11.62
C TYR A 403 -0.72 -14.82 -10.24
N PRO A 404 0.29 -15.62 -9.85
CA PRO A 404 0.88 -15.58 -8.51
C PRO A 404 1.78 -14.37 -8.20
N CYS A 405 1.84 -13.34 -9.06
CA CYS A 405 2.54 -12.09 -8.73
C CYS A 405 1.95 -11.44 -7.47
N CYS A 406 0.62 -11.34 -7.38
CA CYS A 406 -0.10 -10.75 -6.25
C CYS A 406 0.12 -11.56 -4.96
N THR A 407 0.24 -12.88 -5.07
CA THR A 407 0.59 -13.76 -3.93
C THR A 407 1.91 -13.35 -3.30
N SER A 408 2.84 -12.81 -4.08
CA SER A 408 4.15 -12.36 -3.59
C SER A 408 4.17 -10.86 -3.30
N ASN A 409 3.44 -10.04 -4.06
CA ASN A 409 3.56 -8.59 -4.01
C ASN A 409 2.66 -7.91 -2.99
N MET A 410 1.50 -8.50 -2.65
CA MET A 410 0.50 -7.86 -1.77
C MET A 410 1.02 -7.50 -0.37
N HIS A 411 2.10 -8.15 0.05
CA HIS A 411 2.61 -8.08 1.42
C HIS A 411 3.11 -6.68 1.81
N GLN A 412 3.42 -5.82 0.85
CA GLN A 412 3.99 -4.50 1.10
C GLN A 412 2.97 -3.43 1.52
N GLY A 413 1.68 -3.60 1.21
CA GLY A 413 0.67 -2.53 1.32
C GLY A 413 0.57 -1.91 2.72
N TRP A 414 0.17 -2.69 3.72
CA TRP A 414 0.02 -2.18 5.09
C TRP A 414 1.34 -1.79 5.78
N PRO A 415 2.46 -2.55 5.64
CA PRO A 415 3.74 -2.14 6.22
C PRO A 415 4.23 -0.78 5.68
N LYS A 416 4.12 -0.55 4.37
CA LYS A 416 4.53 0.73 3.76
C LYS A 416 3.56 1.87 4.10
N PHE A 417 2.26 1.59 4.23
CA PHE A 417 1.30 2.56 4.73
C PHE A 417 1.66 3.03 6.15
N VAL A 418 1.99 2.11 7.07
CA VAL A 418 2.44 2.45 8.44
C VAL A 418 3.68 3.33 8.42
N GLN A 419 4.65 2.99 7.57
CA GLN A 419 5.91 3.71 7.40
C GLN A 419 5.71 5.16 6.89
N ASN A 420 4.54 5.46 6.29
CA ASN A 420 4.21 6.75 5.69
C ASN A 420 3.09 7.52 6.42
N LEU A 421 2.75 7.12 7.66
CA LEU A 421 1.82 7.90 8.49
C LEU A 421 2.45 9.22 8.97
N TRP A 422 3.74 9.16 9.32
CA TRP A 422 4.50 10.23 9.96
C TRP A 422 5.77 10.57 9.20
N TYR A 423 6.10 11.86 9.18
CA TYR A 423 7.33 12.36 8.55
C TYR A 423 8.05 13.35 9.47
N ALA A 424 9.38 13.41 9.33
CA ALA A 424 10.12 14.59 9.72
C ALA A 424 9.93 15.68 8.66
N THR A 425 10.12 16.95 9.04
CA THR A 425 9.92 18.09 8.13
C THR A 425 11.21 18.87 7.90
N ALA A 426 11.33 19.51 6.73
CA ALA A 426 12.50 20.32 6.39
C ALA A 426 12.74 21.49 7.37
N ASP A 427 11.68 21.95 8.06
CA ASP A 427 11.73 22.99 9.09
C ASP A 427 11.94 22.44 10.51
N LYS A 428 12.48 21.22 10.63
CA LYS A 428 12.87 20.56 11.90
C LYS A 428 11.70 20.29 12.85
N GLY A 429 10.57 19.88 12.30
CA GLY A 429 9.38 19.47 13.03
C GLY A 429 8.89 18.10 12.60
N ILE A 430 7.60 17.89 12.84
CA ILE A 430 6.90 16.62 12.64
C ILE A 430 5.67 16.83 11.78
N ALA A 431 5.28 15.83 10.99
CA ALA A 431 4.06 15.84 10.20
C ALA A 431 3.28 14.54 10.36
N ALA A 432 1.95 14.66 10.53
CA ALA A 432 1.00 13.56 10.37
C ALA A 432 0.19 13.82 9.09
N LEU A 433 0.44 13.01 8.06
CA LEU A 433 -0.12 13.23 6.72
C LEU A 433 -1.12 12.14 6.30
N ALA A 434 -1.09 10.96 6.90
CA ALA A 434 -2.15 9.97 6.83
C ALA A 434 -2.54 9.57 8.26
N TYR A 435 -3.83 9.36 8.52
CA TYR A 435 -4.32 9.14 9.88
C TYR A 435 -4.67 7.68 10.13
N SER A 436 -4.17 7.14 11.23
CA SER A 436 -4.43 5.78 11.71
C SER A 436 -3.83 5.59 13.10
N PRO A 437 -4.43 4.74 13.97
CA PRO A 437 -3.91 4.53 15.32
C PRO A 437 -2.44 4.09 15.28
N SER A 438 -1.55 4.90 15.85
CA SER A 438 -0.10 4.75 15.73
C SER A 438 0.68 5.43 16.86
N GLU A 439 1.96 5.12 16.97
CA GLU A 439 2.92 5.85 17.81
C GLU A 439 4.21 6.06 17.01
N ALA A 440 4.67 7.31 16.91
CA ALA A 440 5.91 7.64 16.22
C ALA A 440 6.97 8.14 17.22
N LYS A 441 8.21 7.66 17.07
CA LYS A 441 9.38 8.11 17.84
C LYS A 441 10.44 8.64 16.89
N MET A 442 10.83 9.89 17.09
CA MET A 442 11.75 10.57 16.17
C MET A 442 12.68 11.55 16.88
N SER A 443 13.82 11.86 16.27
CA SER A 443 14.80 12.83 16.75
C SER A 443 14.80 14.06 15.85
N LEU A 444 14.57 15.24 16.40
CA LEU A 444 14.50 16.51 15.64
C LEU A 444 15.86 17.24 15.57
N GLY A 445 16.94 16.54 15.93
CA GLY A 445 18.28 17.10 16.06
C GLY A 445 18.53 17.77 17.42
N ASN A 446 19.78 18.19 17.68
CA ASN A 446 20.20 18.85 18.93
C ASN A 446 19.82 18.09 20.23
N GLY A 447 19.76 16.75 20.14
CA GLY A 447 19.37 15.88 21.25
C GLY A 447 17.92 16.06 21.71
N LEU A 448 17.02 16.49 20.83
CA LEU A 448 15.57 16.52 21.08
C LEU A 448 14.93 15.28 20.47
N ASP A 449 14.45 14.38 21.32
CA ASP A 449 13.66 13.23 20.91
C ASP A 449 12.20 13.48 21.24
N VAL A 450 11.30 13.07 20.34
CA VAL A 450 9.86 13.29 20.46
C VAL A 450 9.15 11.97 20.20
N ALA A 451 8.29 11.58 21.14
CA ALA A 451 7.29 10.54 20.92
C ALA A 451 5.92 11.19 20.74
N VAL A 452 5.16 10.74 19.75
CA VAL A 452 3.77 11.17 19.52
C VAL A 452 2.88 9.95 19.40
N LYS A 453 1.86 9.87 20.25
CA LYS A 453 0.84 8.83 20.23
C LYS A 453 -0.41 9.35 19.54
N GLU A 454 -0.86 8.66 18.49
CA GLU A 454 -2.11 8.90 17.77
C GLU A 454 -3.18 7.92 18.22
N GLU A 455 -4.22 8.44 18.87
CA GLU A 455 -5.37 7.69 19.35
C GLU A 455 -6.60 8.08 18.54
N THR A 456 -7.10 7.16 17.72
CA THR A 456 -8.25 7.42 16.86
C THR A 456 -8.93 6.13 16.37
N GLY A 457 -10.24 6.20 16.14
CA GLY A 457 -10.99 5.23 15.35
C GLY A 457 -11.06 5.57 13.85
N TYR A 458 -10.29 6.56 13.36
CA TYR A 458 -10.16 6.87 11.94
C TYR A 458 -9.81 5.60 11.13
N PRO A 459 -10.41 5.36 9.95
CA PRO A 459 -11.28 6.26 9.18
C PRO A 459 -12.77 6.27 9.54
N PHE A 460 -13.19 5.58 10.61
CA PHE A 460 -14.60 5.49 11.00
C PHE A 460 -15.04 6.60 11.97
N GLU A 461 -14.10 7.19 12.70
CA GLU A 461 -14.35 8.28 13.65
C GLU A 461 -13.72 9.59 13.18
N GLU A 462 -14.27 10.70 13.65
CA GLU A 462 -13.91 12.06 13.18
C GLU A 462 -12.82 12.72 14.02
N THR A 463 -12.53 12.18 15.22
CA THR A 463 -11.56 12.76 16.15
C THR A 463 -10.26 11.98 16.15
N ILE A 464 -9.15 12.69 16.05
CA ILE A 464 -7.80 12.17 16.18
C ILE A 464 -7.12 12.89 17.33
N ARG A 465 -6.65 12.14 18.33
CA ARG A 465 -5.96 12.68 19.51
C ARG A 465 -4.47 12.37 19.40
N PHE A 466 -3.64 13.41 19.41
CA PHE A 466 -2.19 13.32 19.47
C PHE A 466 -1.68 13.71 20.85
N THR A 467 -1.00 12.79 21.53
CA THR A 467 -0.30 13.08 22.79
C THR A 467 1.19 13.25 22.51
N ILE A 468 1.72 14.45 22.75
CA ILE A 468 3.09 14.85 22.39
C ILE A 468 4.00 14.75 23.62
N SER A 469 5.11 14.03 23.48
CA SER A 469 6.04 13.70 24.56
C SER A 469 7.49 13.99 24.14
N PRO A 470 7.93 15.26 24.13
CA PRO A 470 9.32 15.61 23.88
C PRO A 470 10.20 15.31 25.11
N SER A 471 11.46 14.97 24.87
CA SER A 471 12.45 14.65 25.92
C SER A 471 12.78 15.83 26.84
N LYS A 472 12.56 17.05 26.35
CA LYS A 472 12.66 18.32 27.06
C LYS A 472 11.70 19.32 26.42
N THR A 473 11.25 20.32 27.16
CA THR A 473 10.44 21.41 26.59
C THR A 473 11.19 22.06 25.42
N ALA A 474 10.52 22.17 24.27
CA ALA A 474 11.13 22.68 23.05
C ALA A 474 10.07 23.24 22.09
N SER A 475 10.49 24.20 21.25
CA SER A 475 9.67 24.74 20.17
C SER A 475 9.97 24.02 18.85
N PHE A 476 8.95 23.48 18.21
CA PHE A 476 9.05 22.86 16.89
C PHE A 476 7.69 22.85 16.19
N PRO A 477 7.64 22.82 14.84
CA PRO A 477 6.38 22.80 14.12
C PRO A 477 5.76 21.40 14.10
N PHE A 478 4.43 21.34 14.22
CA PHE A 478 3.62 20.15 13.96
C PHE A 478 2.67 20.41 12.80
N HIS A 479 2.86 19.68 11.71
CA HIS A 479 2.09 19.75 10.48
C HIS A 479 0.96 18.71 10.51
N LEU A 480 -0.28 19.16 10.30
CA LEU A 480 -1.48 18.32 10.24
C LEU A 480 -2.17 18.50 8.89
N ARG A 481 -2.42 17.41 8.16
CA ARG A 481 -3.26 17.47 6.96
C ARG A 481 -4.72 17.76 7.31
N MET A 482 -5.31 18.72 6.63
CA MET A 482 -6.76 18.87 6.51
C MET A 482 -7.20 18.23 5.19
N PRO A 483 -7.89 17.07 5.20
CA PRO A 483 -8.29 16.37 3.98
C PRO A 483 -9.20 17.22 3.08
N ALA A 484 -9.18 17.03 1.76
CA ALA A 484 -10.00 17.83 0.84
C ALA A 484 -11.51 17.62 1.04
N TRP A 485 -11.93 16.43 1.51
CA TRP A 485 -13.33 16.16 1.84
C TRP A 485 -13.80 16.89 3.11
N CYS A 486 -12.90 17.42 3.95
CA CYS A 486 -13.30 18.11 5.17
C CYS A 486 -13.66 19.56 4.87
N LYS A 487 -14.92 19.98 5.10
CA LYS A 487 -15.34 21.37 4.85
C LYS A 487 -14.73 22.36 5.84
N LYS A 488 -14.66 21.97 7.11
CA LYS A 488 -14.14 22.79 8.22
C LYS A 488 -13.68 21.87 9.34
N GLY A 489 -12.36 21.75 9.52
CA GLY A 489 -11.74 21.00 10.61
C GLY A 489 -11.40 21.90 11.79
N THR A 490 -11.34 21.32 12.99
CA THR A 490 -11.03 22.03 14.23
C THR A 490 -9.79 21.43 14.88
N VAL A 491 -8.82 22.28 15.20
CA VAL A 491 -7.64 21.93 15.98
C VAL A 491 -7.82 22.48 17.39
N LYS A 492 -7.80 21.59 18.38
CA LYS A 492 -7.76 21.96 19.80
C LYS A 492 -6.39 21.63 20.38
N ILE A 493 -5.89 22.46 21.29
CA ILE A 493 -4.68 22.17 22.06
C ILE A 493 -5.01 22.27 23.54
N ASN A 494 -4.76 21.19 24.28
CA ASN A 494 -5.07 21.07 25.71
C ASN A 494 -6.54 21.44 26.02
N GLY A 495 -7.47 20.94 25.19
CA GLY A 495 -8.92 21.13 25.33
C GLY A 495 -9.47 22.49 24.86
N LYS A 496 -8.60 23.41 24.40
CA LYS A 496 -9.03 24.73 23.89
C LYS A 496 -8.92 24.78 22.38
N VAL A 497 -9.95 25.29 21.70
CA VAL A 497 -9.89 25.57 20.27
C VAL A 497 -8.72 26.50 19.98
N TRP A 498 -7.80 26.03 19.16
CA TRP A 498 -6.64 26.80 18.70
C TRP A 498 -6.93 27.42 17.34
N LYS A 499 -7.51 26.64 16.42
CA LYS A 499 -7.82 27.09 15.07
C LYS A 499 -8.93 26.25 14.43
N GLU A 500 -9.73 26.88 13.59
CA GLU A 500 -10.62 26.20 12.65
C GLU A 500 -10.15 26.53 11.24
N GLU A 501 -10.11 25.54 10.35
CA GLU A 501 -9.56 25.69 9.00
C GLU A 501 -10.37 24.90 7.99
N VAL A 502 -10.34 25.35 6.73
CA VAL A 502 -10.93 24.61 5.60
C VAL A 502 -10.05 23.42 5.22
N GLY A 503 -10.62 22.43 4.51
CA GLY A 503 -9.88 21.30 3.95
C GLY A 503 -8.84 21.66 2.91
N ASN A 504 -8.21 20.61 2.35
CA ASN A 504 -7.28 20.69 1.23
C ASN A 504 -6.00 21.52 1.52
N GLN A 505 -5.45 21.39 2.72
CA GLN A 505 -4.21 22.08 3.12
C GLN A 505 -3.47 21.35 4.24
N VAL A 506 -2.26 21.79 4.55
CA VAL A 506 -1.52 21.38 5.76
C VAL A 506 -1.50 22.54 6.75
N VAL A 507 -2.04 22.31 7.94
CA VAL A 507 -2.03 23.27 9.05
C VAL A 507 -0.75 23.08 9.87
N LYS A 508 0.07 24.13 9.94
CA LYS A 508 1.30 24.14 10.72
C LYS A 508 1.09 24.83 12.07
N ILE A 509 1.24 24.07 13.15
CA ILE A 509 1.21 24.55 14.52
C ILE A 509 2.65 24.79 14.98
N THR A 510 3.05 26.03 15.20
CA THR A 510 4.39 26.35 15.73
C THR A 510 4.25 26.89 17.16
N ARG A 511 4.71 26.11 18.14
CA ARG A 511 4.69 26.49 19.55
C ARG A 511 5.74 25.73 20.35
N GLU A 512 5.90 26.14 21.60
CA GLU A 512 6.59 25.35 22.61
C GLU A 512 5.70 24.17 23.07
N TRP A 513 6.30 22.98 23.09
CA TRP A 513 5.68 21.73 23.49
C TRP A 513 6.32 21.21 24.77
N LYS A 514 5.49 20.71 25.68
CA LYS A 514 5.91 19.96 26.88
C LYS A 514 5.30 18.57 26.86
N SER A 515 5.92 17.64 27.60
CA SER A 515 5.40 16.28 27.72
C SER A 515 3.98 16.27 28.27
N GLY A 516 3.09 15.54 27.59
CA GLY A 516 1.67 15.44 27.90
C GLY A 516 0.81 16.54 27.27
N ASP A 517 1.36 17.45 26.46
CA ASP A 517 0.54 18.32 25.63
C ASP A 517 -0.28 17.48 24.64
N VAL A 518 -1.56 17.85 24.46
CA VAL A 518 -2.50 17.13 23.63
C VAL A 518 -3.00 18.03 22.50
N VAL A 519 -2.92 17.52 21.28
CA VAL A 519 -3.59 18.11 20.10
C VAL A 519 -4.75 17.21 19.71
N GLU A 520 -5.96 17.76 19.63
CA GLU A 520 -7.12 17.06 19.07
C GLU A 520 -7.44 17.68 17.72
N LEU A 521 -7.52 16.83 16.70
CA LEU A 521 -7.97 17.19 15.37
C LEU A 521 -9.37 16.59 15.17
N GLU A 522 -10.37 17.46 14.98
CA GLU A 522 -11.73 17.06 14.64
C GLU A 522 -11.97 17.33 13.15
N LEU A 523 -12.36 16.29 12.42
CA LEU A 523 -12.62 16.31 10.98
C LEU A 523 -14.07 15.88 10.71
N PRO A 524 -15.04 16.80 10.80
CA PRO A 524 -16.44 16.47 10.56
C PRO A 524 -16.66 15.82 9.19
N MET A 525 -17.19 14.60 9.18
CA MET A 525 -17.39 13.81 7.97
C MET A 525 -18.86 13.89 7.52
N HIS A 526 -19.08 14.63 6.45
CA HIS A 526 -20.39 14.73 5.79
C HIS A 526 -20.55 13.67 4.70
N ILE A 527 -21.80 13.39 4.32
CA ILE A 527 -22.11 12.51 3.18
C ILE A 527 -21.99 13.31 1.89
N PHE A 528 -21.31 12.73 0.91
CA PHE A 528 -21.25 13.26 -0.45
C PHE A 528 -21.39 12.13 -1.47
N LYS A 529 -21.56 12.50 -2.74
CA LYS A 529 -21.72 11.56 -3.85
C LYS A 529 -20.76 11.91 -4.98
N ASN A 530 -20.33 10.89 -5.73
CA ASN A 530 -19.62 11.06 -7.00
C ASN A 530 -20.37 10.34 -8.11
N ASN A 531 -20.20 10.83 -9.33
CA ASN A 531 -20.72 10.19 -10.54
C ASN A 531 -19.61 9.41 -11.24
N TRP A 532 -19.98 8.27 -11.83
CA TRP A 532 -19.09 7.32 -12.47
C TRP A 532 -19.69 6.85 -13.81
N TYR A 533 -19.20 5.72 -14.32
CA TYR A 533 -19.65 5.10 -15.57
C TYR A 533 -21.19 5.01 -15.66
N GLU A 534 -21.75 5.34 -16.83
CA GLU A 534 -23.20 5.39 -17.10
C GLU A 534 -23.98 6.31 -16.13
N ASN A 535 -23.33 7.38 -15.64
CA ASN A 535 -23.86 8.28 -14.61
C ASN A 535 -24.25 7.57 -13.31
N SER A 536 -23.69 6.39 -13.04
CA SER A 536 -23.86 5.71 -11.75
C SER A 536 -23.29 6.55 -10.60
N MET A 537 -23.77 6.30 -9.39
CA MET A 537 -23.48 7.12 -8.21
C MET A 537 -22.82 6.28 -7.11
N SER A 538 -21.76 6.81 -6.50
CA SER A 538 -21.25 6.33 -5.20
C SER A 538 -21.76 7.20 -4.06
N VAL A 539 -21.83 6.62 -2.86
CA VAL A 539 -22.09 7.35 -1.60
C VAL A 539 -20.83 7.27 -0.75
N GLU A 540 -20.36 8.41 -0.26
CA GLU A 540 -19.07 8.52 0.41
C GLU A 540 -19.17 9.37 1.68
N ARG A 541 -18.33 9.05 2.68
CA ARG A 541 -18.19 9.81 3.93
C ARG A 541 -16.75 9.71 4.42
N GLY A 542 -16.10 10.86 4.61
CA GLY A 542 -14.66 10.89 4.88
C GLY A 542 -13.88 10.27 3.71
N PRO A 543 -12.84 9.45 3.97
CA PRO A 543 -12.13 8.72 2.92
C PRO A 543 -12.87 7.44 2.46
N ILE A 544 -14.00 7.08 3.08
CA ILE A 544 -14.68 5.80 2.87
C ILE A 544 -15.77 5.92 1.78
N THR A 545 -15.72 5.02 0.80
CA THR A 545 -16.85 4.71 -0.09
C THR A 545 -17.76 3.70 0.61
N TYR A 546 -19.08 3.89 0.48
CA TYR A 546 -20.07 2.95 0.99
C TYR A 546 -20.64 2.11 -0.16
N ALA A 547 -20.85 0.84 0.12
CA ALA A 547 -21.37 -0.14 -0.81
C ALA A 547 -22.52 -0.92 -0.20
N LEU A 548 -23.40 -1.45 -1.05
CA LEU A 548 -24.53 -2.28 -0.63
C LEU A 548 -24.01 -3.47 0.19
N LYS A 549 -24.58 -3.67 1.37
CA LYS A 549 -24.36 -4.89 2.15
C LYS A 549 -25.07 -6.05 1.46
N VAL A 550 -24.33 -6.80 0.64
CA VAL A 550 -24.81 -8.02 0.01
C VAL A 550 -24.46 -9.19 0.94
N GLY A 551 -25.46 -9.97 1.35
CA GLY A 551 -25.23 -11.23 2.04
C GLY A 551 -24.56 -12.22 1.10
N ASP A 552 -23.65 -13.03 1.62
CA ASP A 552 -22.89 -13.99 0.82
C ASP A 552 -22.94 -15.39 1.43
N LYS A 553 -22.72 -16.39 0.57
CA LYS A 553 -22.45 -17.78 0.95
C LYS A 553 -21.09 -18.14 0.40
N ILE A 554 -20.15 -18.42 1.31
CA ILE A 554 -18.81 -18.91 1.00
C ILE A 554 -18.87 -20.43 0.81
N THR A 555 -18.34 -20.91 -0.31
CA THR A 555 -18.20 -22.33 -0.62
C THR A 555 -16.73 -22.66 -0.81
N PRO A 556 -16.11 -23.46 0.08
CA PRO A 556 -14.76 -23.96 -0.15
C PRO A 556 -14.77 -24.99 -1.27
N VAL A 557 -13.83 -24.84 -2.20
CA VAL A 557 -13.69 -25.69 -3.39
C VAL A 557 -12.31 -26.32 -3.39
N LYS A 558 -12.27 -27.64 -3.62
CA LYS A 558 -11.05 -28.38 -3.94
C LYS A 558 -10.75 -28.20 -5.43
N ASN A 559 -9.55 -27.75 -5.76
CA ASN A 559 -9.11 -27.59 -7.14
C ASN A 559 -8.49 -28.89 -7.67
N ASP A 560 -9.28 -29.71 -8.35
CA ASP A 560 -8.80 -30.93 -9.01
C ASP A 560 -8.38 -30.71 -10.48
N LYS A 561 -8.53 -29.49 -11.02
CA LYS A 561 -8.22 -29.18 -12.44
C LYS A 561 -6.75 -28.85 -12.65
N ASP A 562 -6.22 -27.93 -11.85
CA ASP A 562 -4.89 -27.32 -12.02
C ASP A 562 -4.29 -26.88 -10.66
N PRO A 563 -4.15 -27.80 -9.69
CA PRO A 563 -3.75 -27.48 -8.32
C PRO A 563 -2.33 -26.92 -8.18
N ILE A 564 -1.46 -27.18 -9.17
CA ILE A 564 -0.08 -26.69 -9.19
C ILE A 564 -0.04 -25.20 -9.57
N GLU A 565 -0.84 -24.79 -10.56
CA GLU A 565 -0.84 -23.42 -11.10
C GLU A 565 -1.66 -22.48 -10.21
N TYR A 566 -2.88 -22.89 -9.83
CA TYR A 566 -3.85 -22.03 -9.14
C TYR A 566 -4.18 -22.48 -7.71
N GLY A 567 -3.35 -23.37 -7.15
CA GLY A 567 -3.47 -23.85 -5.79
C GLY A 567 -4.51 -24.96 -5.62
N ALA A 568 -4.37 -25.77 -4.57
CA ALA A 568 -5.18 -26.95 -4.33
C ALA A 568 -6.60 -26.65 -3.83
N THR A 569 -6.85 -25.45 -3.32
CA THR A 569 -8.16 -25.01 -2.83
C THR A 569 -8.36 -23.51 -3.07
N TYR A 570 -9.62 -23.11 -3.20
CA TYR A 570 -10.05 -21.72 -3.22
C TYR A 570 -11.48 -21.62 -2.69
N ASN A 571 -11.93 -20.42 -2.36
CA ASN A 571 -13.31 -20.15 -1.95
C ASN A 571 -14.06 -19.41 -3.06
N GLU A 572 -15.30 -19.82 -3.29
CA GLU A 572 -16.26 -19.11 -4.13
C GLU A 572 -17.34 -18.45 -3.28
N LEU A 573 -17.79 -17.27 -3.70
CA LEU A 573 -18.81 -16.47 -3.01
C LEU A 573 -20.00 -16.22 -3.93
N HIS A 574 -21.19 -16.57 -3.45
CA HIS A 574 -22.46 -16.30 -4.12
C HIS A 574 -23.36 -15.41 -3.26
N PRO A 575 -24.17 -14.53 -3.87
CA PRO A 575 -25.04 -13.63 -3.15
C PRO A 575 -26.25 -14.39 -2.58
N THR A 576 -26.59 -14.12 -1.32
CA THR A 576 -27.78 -14.68 -0.63
C THR A 576 -28.91 -13.65 -0.51
N THR A 577 -28.64 -12.39 -0.86
CA THR A 577 -29.60 -11.29 -0.85
C THR A 577 -29.63 -10.60 -2.22
N PRO A 578 -30.73 -9.91 -2.58
CA PRO A 578 -30.76 -9.11 -3.81
C PRO A 578 -29.67 -8.04 -3.82
N TRP A 579 -29.19 -7.70 -5.02
CA TRP A 579 -28.14 -6.70 -5.22
C TRP A 579 -28.52 -5.63 -6.26
N ASN A 580 -29.53 -5.89 -7.10
CA ASN A 580 -29.92 -5.10 -8.26
C ASN A 580 -30.74 -3.84 -7.90
N TYR A 581 -30.24 -3.05 -6.96
CA TYR A 581 -30.89 -1.82 -6.49
C TYR A 581 -30.34 -0.58 -7.19
N ALA A 582 -31.24 0.32 -7.56
CA ALA A 582 -30.93 1.71 -7.82
C ALA A 582 -31.13 2.57 -6.58
N LEU A 583 -30.35 3.64 -6.48
CA LEU A 583 -30.56 4.71 -5.49
C LEU A 583 -31.57 5.73 -6.02
N ILE A 584 -32.31 6.35 -5.11
CA ILE A 584 -33.27 7.41 -5.46
C ILE A 584 -32.51 8.71 -5.70
N GLN A 585 -32.89 9.44 -6.76
CA GLN A 585 -32.30 10.73 -7.08
C GLN A 585 -32.54 11.72 -5.94
N VAL A 586 -31.45 12.23 -5.36
CA VAL A 586 -31.50 13.19 -4.25
C VAL A 586 -30.58 14.40 -4.53
N PRO A 587 -31.08 15.64 -4.36
CA PRO A 587 -30.26 16.85 -4.38
C PRO A 587 -29.15 16.83 -3.32
N GLU A 588 -28.01 17.47 -3.57
CA GLU A 588 -26.86 17.44 -2.64
C GLU A 588 -27.20 17.95 -1.24
N ASN A 589 -27.98 19.03 -1.15
CA ASN A 589 -28.43 19.60 0.13
C ASN A 589 -29.48 18.75 0.87
N LYS A 590 -29.82 17.57 0.34
CA LYS A 590 -30.79 16.62 0.89
C LYS A 590 -30.22 15.23 1.14
N LEU A 591 -28.90 15.04 1.00
CA LEU A 591 -28.25 13.76 1.27
C LEU A 591 -28.46 13.31 2.73
N ASP A 592 -28.27 14.19 3.70
CA ASP A 592 -28.43 13.84 5.12
C ASP A 592 -29.88 13.48 5.49
N ASP A 593 -30.86 13.95 4.71
CA ASP A 593 -32.27 13.56 4.86
C ASP A 593 -32.51 12.13 4.39
N GLN A 594 -31.83 11.70 3.31
CA GLN A 594 -32.01 10.41 2.64
C GLN A 594 -31.11 9.29 3.18
N TYR A 595 -29.91 9.63 3.65
CA TYR A 595 -28.88 8.69 4.06
C TYR A 595 -28.63 8.85 5.56
N LYS A 596 -29.13 7.91 6.36
CA LYS A 596 -29.02 7.95 7.82
C LYS A 596 -27.83 7.12 8.29
N ILE A 597 -26.83 7.79 8.86
CA ILE A 597 -25.65 7.14 9.43
C ILE A 597 -26.01 6.54 10.78
N GLU A 598 -25.65 5.28 10.99
CA GLU A 598 -25.82 4.56 12.24
C GLU A 598 -24.45 4.04 12.70
N LYS A 599 -24.04 4.42 13.91
CA LYS A 599 -22.93 3.77 14.62
C LYS A 599 -23.47 2.50 15.27
N VAL A 600 -23.26 1.37 14.60
CA VAL A 600 -23.82 0.08 15.02
C VAL A 600 -22.92 -0.64 16.02
N LYS A 601 -21.60 -0.36 15.99
CA LYS A 601 -20.60 -0.97 16.86
C LYS A 601 -19.49 0.06 17.19
N PRO A 602 -18.77 -0.10 18.33
CA PRO A 602 -17.48 0.56 18.47
C PRO A 602 -16.52 0.07 17.37
N VAL A 603 -15.52 0.88 17.02
CA VAL A 603 -14.44 0.42 16.14
C VAL A 603 -13.70 -0.71 16.86
N SER A 604 -13.77 -1.92 16.32
CA SER A 604 -13.07 -3.08 16.86
C SER A 604 -11.60 -3.07 16.43
N ASP A 605 -10.81 -3.98 17.00
CA ASP A 605 -9.44 -4.19 16.54
C ASP A 605 -9.38 -4.74 15.11
N PHE A 606 -10.46 -5.30 14.56
CA PHE A 606 -10.52 -5.72 13.15
C PHE A 606 -11.86 -5.31 12.52
N PRO A 607 -11.96 -4.08 11.98
CA PRO A 607 -13.21 -3.53 11.46
C PRO A 607 -13.50 -3.92 10.00
N TRP A 608 -12.58 -4.57 9.30
CA TRP A 608 -12.55 -4.71 7.84
C TRP A 608 -13.37 -5.90 7.27
N ASN A 609 -14.48 -6.27 7.92
CA ASN A 609 -15.38 -7.29 7.42
C ASN A 609 -16.86 -6.93 7.66
N PRO A 610 -17.83 -7.63 7.01
CA PRO A 610 -19.24 -7.22 7.07
C PRO A 610 -19.86 -7.27 8.46
N ASP A 611 -19.31 -8.12 9.33
CA ASP A 611 -19.79 -8.33 10.70
C ASP A 611 -19.25 -7.26 11.64
N ASN A 612 -18.02 -6.81 11.46
CA ASN A 612 -17.35 -5.85 12.34
C ASN A 612 -17.43 -4.40 11.84
N ALA A 613 -18.04 -4.16 10.68
CA ALA A 613 -18.29 -2.82 10.16
C ALA A 613 -18.91 -1.91 11.24
N PRO A 614 -18.19 -0.86 11.71
CA PRO A 614 -18.64 -0.05 12.85
C PRO A 614 -19.77 0.92 12.48
N LEU A 615 -19.88 1.25 11.20
CA LEU A 615 -20.86 2.19 10.65
C LEU A 615 -21.72 1.53 9.57
N GLN A 616 -22.96 1.99 9.50
CA GLN A 616 -23.91 1.69 8.43
C GLN A 616 -24.56 2.98 7.95
N ILE A 617 -24.99 3.00 6.68
CA ILE A 617 -25.89 4.02 6.15
C ILE A 617 -27.20 3.33 5.77
N LYS A 618 -28.31 3.71 6.40
CA LYS A 618 -29.67 3.30 6.03
C LYS A 618 -30.23 4.25 4.99
N THR A 619 -30.80 3.69 3.93
CA THR A 619 -31.50 4.45 2.90
C THR A 619 -32.53 3.57 2.19
N LYS A 620 -33.27 4.16 1.24
CA LYS A 620 -34.20 3.44 0.37
C LYS A 620 -33.57 3.17 -0.99
N GLY A 621 -33.74 1.95 -1.49
CA GLY A 621 -33.40 1.54 -2.85
C GLY A 621 -34.63 1.05 -3.60
N ARG A 622 -34.55 0.98 -4.93
CA ARG A 622 -35.57 0.39 -5.78
C ARG A 622 -34.95 -0.67 -6.68
N ARG A 623 -35.52 -1.88 -6.73
CA ARG A 623 -34.99 -2.93 -7.60
C ARG A 623 -35.20 -2.59 -9.07
N ILE A 624 -34.22 -2.94 -9.90
CA ILE A 624 -34.30 -2.92 -11.37
C ILE A 624 -34.36 -4.39 -11.84
N PRO A 625 -35.55 -4.93 -12.16
CA PRO A 625 -35.69 -6.33 -12.56
C PRO A 625 -34.87 -6.71 -13.79
N SER A 626 -34.70 -5.78 -14.73
CA SER A 626 -33.91 -5.99 -15.97
C SER A 626 -32.40 -5.98 -15.74
N TRP A 627 -31.91 -5.48 -14.60
CA TRP A 627 -30.48 -5.52 -14.26
C TRP A 627 -30.14 -6.87 -13.61
N GLY A 628 -29.96 -7.89 -14.47
CA GLY A 628 -29.64 -9.26 -14.10
C GLY A 628 -28.15 -9.59 -14.15
N ILE A 629 -27.80 -10.87 -13.97
CA ILE A 629 -26.42 -11.38 -14.06
C ILE A 629 -25.97 -11.51 -15.52
N TYR A 630 -24.70 -11.20 -15.81
CA TYR A 630 -24.04 -11.47 -17.09
C TYR A 630 -22.64 -12.04 -16.82
N ASN A 631 -22.34 -13.25 -17.31
CA ASN A 631 -21.07 -13.97 -17.04
C ASN A 631 -20.68 -13.94 -15.55
N GLU A 632 -21.64 -14.21 -14.66
CA GLU A 632 -21.47 -14.19 -13.20
C GLU A 632 -21.02 -12.83 -12.61
N MET A 633 -21.08 -11.75 -13.40
CA MET A 633 -20.98 -10.36 -12.94
C MET A 633 -22.37 -9.74 -12.84
N THR A 634 -22.44 -8.50 -12.37
CA THR A 634 -23.61 -7.68 -12.72
C THR A 634 -23.69 -7.58 -14.24
N GLY A 635 -24.90 -7.59 -14.79
CA GLY A 635 -25.14 -7.14 -16.15
C GLY A 635 -24.64 -5.70 -16.36
N PRO A 636 -24.57 -5.25 -17.62
CA PRO A 636 -24.27 -3.85 -17.93
C PRO A 636 -25.08 -2.93 -17.05
N ILE A 637 -24.40 -2.02 -16.36
CA ILE A 637 -25.06 -1.12 -15.42
C ILE A 637 -26.04 -0.22 -16.19
N PRO A 638 -27.31 -0.13 -15.77
CA PRO A 638 -28.28 0.75 -16.42
C PRO A 638 -27.84 2.21 -16.32
N TYR A 639 -28.03 2.97 -17.41
CA TYR A 639 -27.81 4.41 -17.40
C TYR A 639 -28.71 5.08 -16.35
N SER A 640 -28.11 5.89 -15.49
CA SER A 640 -28.85 6.62 -14.45
C SER A 640 -29.84 7.60 -15.07
N LEU A 641 -31.06 7.62 -14.53
CA LEU A 641 -32.20 8.42 -14.99
C LEU A 641 -32.68 8.07 -16.40
N THR A 642 -32.52 6.80 -16.80
CA THR A 642 -33.13 6.25 -18.01
C THR A 642 -34.64 6.51 -18.03
N TYR A 643 -35.12 7.11 -19.13
CA TYR A 643 -36.54 7.39 -19.32
C TYR A 643 -37.34 6.09 -19.41
N GLN A 644 -38.40 5.97 -18.60
CA GLN A 644 -39.26 4.78 -18.52
C GLN A 644 -38.50 3.47 -18.20
N LEU A 645 -37.39 3.53 -17.47
CA LEU A 645 -36.73 2.32 -16.96
C LEU A 645 -37.70 1.53 -16.09
N GLU A 646 -37.84 0.23 -16.38
CA GLU A 646 -38.63 -0.67 -15.54
C GLU A 646 -37.98 -0.81 -14.16
N THR A 647 -38.77 -0.57 -13.12
CA THR A 647 -38.35 -0.70 -11.72
C THR A 647 -39.46 -1.34 -10.91
N ALA A 648 -39.11 -2.01 -9.81
CA ALA A 648 -40.10 -2.48 -8.85
C ALA A 648 -40.93 -1.31 -8.28
N ASN A 649 -42.21 -1.54 -7.99
CA ASN A 649 -43.11 -0.50 -7.49
C ASN A 649 -42.71 0.01 -6.10
N GLU A 650 -42.23 -0.89 -5.25
CA GLU A 650 -41.95 -0.60 -3.85
C GLU A 650 -40.52 -0.11 -3.63
N LEU A 651 -40.37 0.78 -2.64
CA LEU A 651 -39.07 1.15 -2.08
C LEU A 651 -38.71 0.18 -0.97
N GLU A 652 -37.49 -0.31 -1.00
CA GLU A 652 -36.96 -1.26 -0.02
C GLU A 652 -35.91 -0.57 0.86
N ASP A 653 -35.92 -0.88 2.16
CA ASP A 653 -34.82 -0.47 3.05
C ASP A 653 -33.56 -1.23 2.69
N ILE A 654 -32.50 -0.49 2.37
CA ILE A 654 -31.20 -1.06 2.09
C ILE A 654 -30.17 -0.51 3.07
N THR A 655 -29.12 -1.29 3.30
CA THR A 655 -28.01 -0.92 4.16
C THR A 655 -26.76 -0.83 3.32
N LEU A 656 -26.05 0.29 3.43
CA LEU A 656 -24.70 0.45 2.91
C LEU A 656 -23.69 0.32 4.04
N ILE A 657 -22.60 -0.39 3.80
CA ILE A 657 -21.45 -0.51 4.72
C ILE A 657 -20.19 0.04 4.04
N PRO A 658 -19.14 0.39 4.81
CA PRO A 658 -17.85 0.76 4.23
C PRO A 658 -17.39 -0.28 3.20
N TYR A 659 -16.91 0.18 2.04
CA TYR A 659 -16.45 -0.66 0.94
C TYR A 659 -15.40 -1.65 1.44
N GLY A 660 -14.45 -1.15 2.24
CA GLY A 660 -13.38 -1.96 2.83
C GLY A 660 -13.86 -3.12 3.72
N CYS A 661 -15.13 -3.13 4.11
CA CYS A 661 -15.76 -4.18 4.93
C CYS A 661 -16.58 -5.18 4.09
N THR A 662 -16.59 -5.10 2.76
CA THR A 662 -17.46 -5.94 1.91
C THR A 662 -16.74 -7.17 1.34
N ASN A 663 -17.48 -8.27 1.18
CA ASN A 663 -17.05 -9.45 0.40
C ASN A 663 -17.63 -9.42 -1.03
N LEU A 664 -18.95 -9.19 -1.09
CA LEU A 664 -19.72 -8.87 -2.30
C LEU A 664 -20.31 -7.47 -2.15
N ARG A 665 -20.49 -6.75 -3.26
CA ARG A 665 -20.73 -5.30 -3.21
C ARG A 665 -21.38 -4.75 -4.48
N ILE A 666 -22.19 -3.71 -4.30
CA ILE A 666 -22.48 -2.70 -5.32
C ILE A 666 -22.03 -1.36 -4.74
N SER A 667 -21.08 -0.68 -5.38
CA SER A 667 -20.55 0.62 -4.92
C SER A 667 -20.84 1.75 -5.90
N GLN A 668 -21.14 1.40 -7.16
CA GLN A 668 -21.58 2.30 -8.21
C GLN A 668 -23.01 1.92 -8.59
N PHE A 669 -23.98 2.70 -8.11
CA PHE A 669 -25.40 2.41 -8.24
C PHE A 669 -26.00 3.16 -9.43
N PRO A 670 -26.90 2.53 -10.22
CA PRO A 670 -27.84 3.29 -11.03
C PRO A 670 -28.67 4.23 -10.16
N VAL A 671 -29.10 5.36 -10.73
CA VAL A 671 -29.98 6.31 -10.06
C VAL A 671 -31.33 6.37 -10.78
N VAL A 672 -32.43 6.35 -10.02
CA VAL A 672 -33.80 6.46 -10.54
C VAL A 672 -34.53 7.64 -9.93
N ARG A 673 -35.54 8.16 -10.63
CA ARG A 673 -36.43 9.19 -10.07
C ARG A 673 -37.29 8.60 -8.96
N LYS A 674 -37.69 9.45 -8.02
CA LYS A 674 -38.58 9.08 -6.91
C LYS A 674 -39.88 8.46 -7.41
#